data_AF-A0A432MLU0-F1
#
_entry.id   AF-A0A432MLU0-F1
#
_cell.length_a   1.000
_cell.length_b   1.000
_cell.length_c   1.000
_cell.angle_alpha   90.00
_cell.angle_beta   90.00
_cell.angle_gamma   90.00
#
_symmetry.space_group_name_H-M   'P 1'
#
loop_
_entity.id
_entity.type
_entity.pdbx_description
1 polymer ?
#
loop_
_entity_poly.entity_id
_entity_poly.type
_entity_poly.pdbx_seq_one_letter_code
_entity_poly.pdbx_strand_id
1 'polypeptide(L)'
;MPATGRSPPRAGPRPGETERFLPDRPGSTCSPSRMKITAGPAIPSPSGSPGRGGRRWRSPTARSRESSAACSSRRSPPSCSTPTAPASISPPIVLIRMPTPRSNPRPSTPSGHCFPTPTIAFPGPIVGGPKPSAMPSPTGSGRPRPPSTSAPRPAPSATPTTPPPAPTPHAGRSGRRWSPRSGSPTPGSLTSPTAPWTARNATAARQTRRSAMTSCWPPPPPVATATGPPSTLEGNWSAAGRGPTASNATATTMETPRSRASAPSPVRSTRSSAGRSRPSCEARPALRCRAGRPPRPNDPIRGDRLPVRVLARGGRGPPGHEPPHRSIRIAAPPLRSEARRQPLRRCPMLVQELNALQKRFGYLPADELKELSRRLGVPLHRLHEVASFFPHFKLKKGADVEVLVCRDVSCCLRGAEPLRQGLKALANEIDPTGKSVHVDGVSCLGQCDHAPAVLINDQVYYGLTEPQLRSRIHSAVARDPLPHQRADRSPQGWKIDPYGGTPRYEAVQKLVATRDPASGALLGIDALLESLKESTLRGMGGARFPTHIKWAAVRSQQSDTKYVVCNGDESEPGTFKDRELLRRAPHLLVEGMVLAGLTAGATKGYIYIRHEYHEEIEAVEEAIRDARSRGACGDDIFGSGLSFPVEVFVSPGGYICGEESALLEAMEDRRAEPRNKPPFPTVKGLFNQPTIINNVETLMWTPAIYLNGGAWYRDQGVNGGQGLWFCSISGDVRDPGVYEVPFGITVRDLVYRRAGGMAGGQRLKAIAPSGPSGGFLPTLIPRNALPKTFVEKYLPEGGAFFDILDLPLDPDVLRGMEGMLGAAFVAVGEQADLVALALNLTEFFRNESCGKCVPCRIGSQKLVEMLRALKAGQLDREHLDLASSLGQTMILTSICGLGQVAPNPLLSLVKYFPDDVDAYLDRRGGPPVREFSAFETMV
;
A
#
# COMPACT_ATOMS: atom_id res chain seq x y z
N MET A 1 -42.23 21.97 -48.36
CA MET A 1 -42.98 23.08 -48.99
C MET A 1 -43.79 23.78 -47.91
N PRO A 2 -44.13 25.08 -48.06
CA PRO A 2 -43.31 26.26 -48.40
C PRO A 2 -42.70 26.89 -47.11
N ALA A 3 -41.79 27.87 -47.05
CA ALA A 3 -41.20 28.85 -48.00
C ALA A 3 -41.84 30.27 -48.01
N THR A 4 -41.04 31.26 -48.48
CA THR A 4 -41.18 32.75 -48.46
C THR A 4 -40.67 33.44 -47.18
N GLY A 5 -39.92 34.57 -47.23
CA GLY A 5 -39.28 35.35 -48.32
C GLY A 5 -38.59 36.61 -47.72
N ARG A 6 -37.74 37.44 -48.39
CA ARG A 6 -37.17 37.55 -49.75
C ARG A 6 -35.77 38.25 -49.70
N SER A 7 -35.09 38.44 -50.83
CA SER A 7 -33.79 39.16 -51.01
C SER A 7 -33.67 39.69 -52.47
N PRO A 8 -32.56 40.30 -52.95
CA PRO A 8 -31.41 40.95 -52.29
C PRO A 8 -31.48 42.50 -52.49
N PRO A 9 -30.74 43.30 -53.34
CA PRO A 9 -29.54 43.13 -54.20
C PRO A 9 -28.46 44.27 -54.17
N ARG A 10 -27.39 44.12 -54.99
CA ARG A 10 -26.50 45.12 -55.67
C ARG A 10 -25.34 45.90 -54.96
N ALA A 11 -24.13 45.45 -55.31
CA ALA A 11 -22.95 46.20 -55.85
C ALA A 11 -22.00 47.03 -54.93
N GLY A 12 -20.71 47.04 -55.30
CA GLY A 12 -19.60 47.85 -54.72
C GLY A 12 -19.18 49.03 -55.63
N PRO A 13 -17.90 49.52 -55.67
CA PRO A 13 -16.62 48.81 -55.38
C PRO A 13 -15.55 49.60 -54.55
N ARG A 14 -14.28 49.16 -54.62
CA ARG A 14 -12.99 49.80 -54.17
C ARG A 14 -12.54 50.94 -55.15
N PRO A 15 -11.41 51.73 -55.00
CA PRO A 15 -10.12 51.48 -54.30
C PRO A 15 -9.33 52.70 -53.70
N GLY A 16 -8.04 52.50 -53.32
CA GLY A 16 -7.04 53.50 -52.85
C GLY A 16 -6.91 53.59 -51.31
N GLU A 17 -5.78 53.51 -50.58
CA GLU A 17 -4.30 53.63 -50.75
C GLU A 17 -3.64 55.04 -50.71
N THR A 18 -2.40 55.09 -50.18
CA THR A 18 -1.50 56.25 -49.85
C THR A 18 -1.85 57.04 -48.56
N GLU A 19 -0.91 57.61 -47.76
CA GLU A 19 0.54 57.36 -47.55
C GLU A 19 1.06 57.82 -46.14
N ARG A 20 2.15 57.20 -45.66
CA ARG A 20 3.30 57.65 -44.81
C ARG A 20 3.21 58.59 -43.56
N PHE A 21 3.89 58.12 -42.49
CA PHE A 21 4.90 58.78 -41.60
C PHE A 21 4.52 59.75 -40.44
N LEU A 22 4.82 59.30 -39.19
CA LEU A 22 5.62 59.92 -38.07
C LEU A 22 5.30 61.37 -37.56
N PRO A 23 5.91 61.90 -36.45
CA PRO A 23 7.00 61.42 -35.58
C PRO A 23 6.56 61.30 -34.07
N ASP A 24 7.37 61.27 -32.99
CA ASP A 24 8.83 61.32 -32.72
C ASP A 24 9.20 60.67 -31.34
N ARG A 25 10.38 60.96 -30.77
CA ARG A 25 10.84 60.70 -29.39
C ARG A 25 11.44 61.97 -28.72
N PRO A 26 11.98 61.86 -27.49
CA PRO A 26 13.44 61.72 -27.38
C PRO A 26 13.89 60.59 -26.43
N GLY A 27 14.91 59.77 -26.71
CA GLY A 27 15.85 59.76 -27.84
C GLY A 27 16.31 58.33 -28.21
N SER A 28 17.60 57.95 -28.18
CA SER A 28 18.78 58.67 -27.69
C SER A 28 20.07 58.27 -28.47
N THR A 29 21.16 57.88 -27.78
CA THR A 29 22.56 57.93 -28.25
C THR A 29 23.41 56.81 -27.62
N CYS A 30 24.58 56.40 -28.12
CA CYS A 30 25.43 56.99 -29.19
C CYS A 30 26.15 55.91 -30.04
N SER A 31 27.11 56.34 -30.88
CA SER A 31 27.70 55.63 -32.03
C SER A 31 29.17 56.10 -32.24
N PRO A 32 29.86 55.94 -33.41
CA PRO A 32 29.65 55.14 -34.64
C PRO A 32 30.89 54.29 -35.07
N SER A 33 30.92 53.42 -36.11
CA SER A 33 30.90 53.70 -37.58
C SER A 33 31.11 52.37 -38.38
N ARG A 34 31.18 52.32 -39.74
CA ARG A 34 30.15 52.52 -40.80
C ARG A 34 30.72 52.13 -42.21
N MET A 35 30.08 51.25 -43.00
CA MET A 35 30.05 51.27 -44.50
C MET A 35 29.14 50.18 -45.15
N LYS A 36 29.03 50.14 -46.50
CA LYS A 36 28.12 49.29 -47.35
C LYS A 36 28.90 48.59 -48.48
N ILE A 37 28.32 47.58 -49.18
CA ILE A 37 28.10 47.52 -50.67
C ILE A 37 27.59 46.13 -51.21
N THR A 38 26.54 46.17 -52.05
CA THR A 38 25.98 45.20 -53.08
C THR A 38 25.90 43.66 -52.84
N ALA A 39 25.34 42.92 -53.82
CA ALA A 39 24.92 41.51 -53.73
C ALA A 39 24.93 40.75 -55.08
N GLY A 40 24.87 39.40 -55.04
CA GLY A 40 24.76 38.45 -56.17
C GLY A 40 26.06 37.72 -56.55
N PRO A 41 26.06 36.61 -57.33
CA PRO A 41 24.94 35.90 -57.97
C PRO A 41 24.80 34.40 -57.51
N ALA A 42 24.35 33.50 -58.38
CA ALA A 42 23.85 32.14 -58.05
C ALA A 42 24.61 30.94 -58.69
N ILE A 43 24.10 29.72 -58.44
CA ILE A 43 24.66 28.39 -58.79
C ILE A 43 24.58 28.07 -60.30
N PRO A 44 25.58 27.37 -60.86
CA PRO A 44 25.45 26.62 -62.12
C PRO A 44 25.73 25.10 -62.03
N SER A 45 25.12 24.36 -62.95
CA SER A 45 25.55 23.07 -63.54
C SER A 45 25.63 23.31 -65.06
N PRO A 46 26.43 22.60 -65.91
CA PRO A 46 26.43 21.12 -66.03
C PRO A 46 27.73 20.43 -66.57
N SER A 47 27.64 19.08 -66.72
CA SER A 47 28.26 18.21 -67.75
C SER A 47 29.76 18.30 -68.17
N GLY A 48 30.48 17.16 -68.15
CA GLY A 48 31.68 16.95 -69.00
C GLY A 48 32.65 15.84 -68.55
N SER A 49 32.95 14.87 -69.44
CA SER A 49 34.00 13.82 -69.31
C SER A 49 35.16 14.13 -70.31
N PRO A 50 36.23 13.30 -70.55
CA PRO A 50 36.67 12.00 -69.98
C PRO A 50 38.23 11.86 -69.76
N GLY A 51 38.72 10.64 -69.41
CA GLY A 51 40.15 10.21 -69.59
C GLY A 51 40.76 9.48 -68.38
N ARG A 52 40.95 8.15 -68.37
CA ARG A 52 42.07 7.32 -68.91
C ARG A 52 43.44 7.55 -68.24
N GLY A 53 44.13 6.54 -67.68
CA GLY A 53 43.74 5.13 -67.40
C GLY A 53 44.92 4.18 -67.08
N GLY A 54 44.66 3.01 -66.50
CA GLY A 54 45.68 2.01 -66.10
C GLY A 54 45.14 0.56 -65.95
N ARG A 55 45.66 -0.35 -66.79
CA ARG A 55 45.34 -1.79 -67.01
C ARG A 55 45.69 -2.68 -65.79
N ARG A 56 45.30 -3.95 -65.57
CA ARG A 56 44.30 -4.99 -66.05
C ARG A 56 44.41 -6.17 -65.02
N TRP A 57 43.43 -7.08 -64.79
CA TRP A 57 43.11 -8.29 -65.60
C TRP A 57 41.86 -9.07 -65.06
N ARG A 58 40.98 -9.50 -65.99
CA ARG A 58 40.06 -10.69 -66.06
C ARG A 58 39.35 -11.31 -64.81
N SER A 59 38.02 -11.09 -64.71
CA SER A 59 36.88 -12.02 -65.03
C SER A 59 37.04 -13.55 -64.92
N PRO A 60 35.99 -14.38 -64.57
CA PRO A 60 34.63 -14.29 -65.18
C PRO A 60 33.35 -14.76 -64.41
N THR A 61 32.18 -14.37 -64.96
CA THR A 61 30.81 -15.03 -64.93
C THR A 61 30.06 -15.25 -63.59
N ALA A 62 28.72 -15.18 -63.49
CA ALA A 62 27.65 -14.63 -64.36
C ALA A 62 26.26 -14.53 -63.63
N ARG A 63 25.40 -13.58 -64.09
CA ARG A 63 23.90 -13.61 -64.25
C ARG A 63 22.96 -14.17 -63.13
N SER A 64 21.72 -13.66 -62.89
CA SER A 64 20.98 -12.47 -63.37
C SER A 64 19.55 -12.35 -62.77
N ARG A 65 19.07 -11.11 -62.54
CA ARG A 65 17.64 -10.64 -62.55
C ARG A 65 16.67 -11.17 -61.45
N GLU A 66 15.79 -10.36 -60.82
CA GLU A 66 14.67 -9.50 -61.30
C GLU A 66 13.48 -10.35 -61.87
N SER A 67 12.18 -10.13 -61.60
CA SER A 67 11.45 -8.92 -61.16
C SER A 67 10.15 -9.16 -60.34
N SER A 68 9.69 -8.07 -59.71
CA SER A 68 8.37 -7.67 -59.14
C SER A 68 7.01 -8.21 -59.66
N ALA A 69 5.98 -8.00 -58.80
CA ALA A 69 4.54 -7.73 -59.10
C ALA A 69 3.61 -8.91 -59.51
N ALA A 70 2.27 -8.88 -59.36
CA ALA A 70 1.36 -8.14 -58.43
C ALA A 70 -0.11 -8.68 -58.50
N CYS A 71 -0.95 -8.28 -57.53
CA CYS A 71 -2.42 -8.10 -57.58
C CYS A 71 -3.40 -9.32 -57.68
N SER A 72 -4.43 -9.30 -56.80
CA SER A 72 -5.84 -9.76 -56.96
C SER A 72 -6.14 -11.17 -57.54
N SER A 73 -7.05 -11.96 -56.96
CA SER A 73 -8.49 -11.62 -56.84
C SER A 73 -9.30 -12.67 -56.03
N ARG A 74 -10.64 -12.55 -56.00
CA ARG A 74 -11.56 -13.36 -55.17
C ARG A 74 -11.96 -14.69 -55.82
N ARG A 75 -12.20 -15.75 -55.01
CA ARG A 75 -13.43 -16.59 -55.03
C ARG A 75 -13.42 -17.67 -53.92
N SER A 76 -14.63 -18.10 -53.54
CA SER A 76 -14.97 -19.25 -52.69
C SER A 76 -16.30 -19.82 -53.19
N PRO A 77 -16.78 -21.00 -52.75
CA PRO A 77 -16.11 -22.18 -52.17
C PRO A 77 -16.16 -23.36 -53.18
N PRO A 78 -16.02 -24.64 -52.74
CA PRO A 78 -17.24 -25.44 -52.51
C PRO A 78 -17.16 -26.32 -51.24
N SER A 79 -18.10 -27.27 -51.09
CA SER A 79 -18.53 -27.90 -49.83
C SER A 79 -18.28 -29.41 -49.73
N CYS A 80 -18.30 -29.91 -48.48
CA CYS A 80 -18.61 -31.29 -48.05
C CYS A 80 -17.75 -32.48 -48.56
N SER A 81 -16.94 -33.06 -47.67
CA SER A 81 -17.07 -34.48 -47.27
C SER A 81 -16.14 -34.86 -46.10
N THR A 82 -16.69 -35.60 -45.13
CA THR A 82 -15.98 -36.52 -44.21
C THR A 82 -16.00 -37.92 -44.83
N PRO A 83 -15.07 -38.87 -44.55
CA PRO A 83 -14.30 -39.12 -43.30
C PRO A 83 -12.77 -38.86 -43.48
N THR A 84 -11.82 -39.14 -42.57
CA THR A 84 -11.64 -40.25 -41.61
C THR A 84 -10.63 -39.85 -40.51
N ALA A 85 -10.54 -40.61 -39.41
CA ALA A 85 -9.66 -40.31 -38.27
C ALA A 85 -8.16 -40.59 -38.52
N PRO A 86 -7.23 -39.77 -37.98
CA PRO A 86 -5.82 -40.10 -37.80
C PRO A 86 -5.47 -40.52 -36.36
N ALA A 87 -4.36 -41.24 -36.19
CA ALA A 87 -3.95 -41.84 -34.91
C ALA A 87 -3.21 -40.89 -33.96
N SER A 88 -3.14 -41.26 -32.68
CA SER A 88 -2.45 -40.53 -31.61
C SER A 88 -0.92 -40.70 -31.65
N ILE A 89 -0.21 -39.63 -31.29
CA ILE A 89 1.20 -39.67 -30.89
C ILE A 89 1.33 -38.89 -29.57
N SER A 90 1.92 -39.50 -28.55
CA SER A 90 2.09 -38.91 -27.21
C SER A 90 3.56 -38.57 -26.91
N PRO A 91 3.86 -37.47 -26.20
CA PRO A 91 5.20 -37.21 -25.66
C PRO A 91 5.50 -38.09 -24.43
N PRO A 92 6.79 -38.30 -24.07
CA PRO A 92 7.17 -39.25 -23.03
C PRO A 92 6.99 -38.70 -21.60
N ILE A 93 6.49 -39.55 -20.69
CA ILE A 93 6.41 -39.30 -19.24
C ILE A 93 7.56 -40.03 -18.54
N VAL A 94 8.23 -39.35 -17.59
CA VAL A 94 9.26 -39.95 -16.73
C VAL A 94 8.60 -40.56 -15.49
N LEU A 95 8.70 -41.88 -15.33
CA LEU A 95 8.13 -42.61 -14.20
C LEU A 95 9.03 -42.59 -12.97
N ILE A 96 8.52 -42.02 -11.86
CA ILE A 96 9.03 -42.28 -10.50
C ILE A 96 8.02 -43.19 -9.80
N ARG A 97 8.53 -44.24 -9.13
CA ARG A 97 7.72 -45.36 -8.64
C ARG A 97 7.56 -45.31 -7.11
N MET A 98 6.33 -45.12 -6.64
CA MET A 98 5.93 -45.28 -5.24
C MET A 98 5.08 -46.57 -5.05
N PRO A 99 5.10 -47.22 -3.88
CA PRO A 99 4.38 -48.46 -3.62
C PRO A 99 2.90 -48.25 -3.27
N THR A 100 2.06 -49.25 -3.56
CA THR A 100 0.61 -49.22 -3.31
C THR A 100 0.21 -49.94 -2.01
N PRO A 101 -0.73 -49.41 -1.21
CA PRO A 101 -1.43 -50.15 -0.16
C PRO A 101 -2.60 -50.98 -0.74
N ARG A 102 -3.04 -52.02 -0.03
CA ARG A 102 -4.15 -52.92 -0.43
C ARG A 102 -5.41 -52.73 0.41
N SER A 103 -6.55 -52.67 -0.27
CA SER A 103 -7.91 -53.15 0.12
C SER A 103 -8.38 -53.10 1.59
N ASN A 104 -9.48 -52.37 1.83
CA ASN A 104 -10.40 -52.58 2.97
C ASN A 104 -11.09 -53.96 2.93
N PRO A 105 -11.58 -54.44 4.08
CA PRO A 105 -13.02 -54.75 4.17
C PRO A 105 -13.75 -53.99 5.31
N ARG A 106 -15.01 -54.38 5.59
CA ARG A 106 -16.04 -53.62 6.33
C ARG A 106 -16.15 -53.95 7.86
N PRO A 107 -16.95 -53.23 8.67
CA PRO A 107 -16.66 -52.99 10.09
C PRO A 107 -17.39 -53.90 11.10
N SER A 108 -16.96 -53.82 12.37
CA SER A 108 -17.75 -54.24 13.55
C SER A 108 -17.31 -53.53 14.84
N THR A 109 -18.22 -53.48 15.82
CA THR A 109 -18.05 -53.18 17.26
C THR A 109 -18.66 -54.37 18.03
N PRO A 110 -18.30 -54.73 19.30
CA PRO A 110 -18.24 -53.81 20.45
C PRO A 110 -17.25 -54.12 21.63
N SER A 111 -17.27 -53.26 22.66
CA SER A 111 -17.08 -53.50 24.12
C SER A 111 -15.85 -54.24 24.72
N GLY A 112 -15.19 -53.58 25.70
CA GLY A 112 -15.05 -54.14 27.08
C GLY A 112 -13.66 -54.42 27.71
N HIS A 113 -13.27 -53.61 28.72
CA HIS A 113 -12.33 -53.92 29.85
C HIS A 113 -10.84 -54.26 29.50
N CYS A 114 -9.82 -54.21 30.40
CA CYS A 114 -9.72 -53.86 31.84
C CYS A 114 -8.35 -53.22 32.24
N PHE A 115 -8.12 -52.98 33.55
CA PHE A 115 -6.94 -52.32 34.19
C PHE A 115 -5.67 -53.20 34.34
N PRO A 116 -4.49 -52.60 34.69
CA PRO A 116 -4.06 -52.53 36.11
C PRO A 116 -3.40 -51.20 36.57
N THR A 117 -3.44 -50.93 37.89
CA THR A 117 -2.67 -49.90 38.64
C THR A 117 -1.60 -50.55 39.54
N PRO A 118 -0.65 -49.80 40.15
CA PRO A 118 -0.71 -49.61 41.63
C PRO A 118 -0.02 -48.36 42.27
N THR A 119 -0.76 -47.70 43.19
CA THR A 119 -0.38 -47.21 44.56
C THR A 119 0.63 -46.08 44.91
N ILE A 120 0.17 -45.24 45.88
CA ILE A 120 0.85 -44.56 47.03
C ILE A 120 1.49 -43.15 46.85
N ALA A 121 1.48 -42.36 47.95
CA ALA A 121 1.91 -40.94 48.08
C ALA A 121 2.12 -40.52 49.58
N PHE A 122 2.20 -39.19 49.87
CA PHE A 122 2.23 -38.47 51.18
C PHE A 122 3.60 -38.34 51.93
N PRO A 123 3.79 -37.34 52.85
CA PRO A 123 2.82 -36.44 53.52
C PRO A 123 3.04 -34.90 53.38
N GLY A 124 2.12 -34.11 53.99
CA GLY A 124 2.18 -32.64 54.19
C GLY A 124 2.77 -32.22 55.57
N PRO A 125 2.53 -30.99 56.11
CA PRO A 125 1.18 -30.46 56.41
C PRO A 125 0.97 -28.93 56.17
N ILE A 126 -0.12 -28.34 56.74
CA ILE A 126 -0.70 -26.99 56.51
C ILE A 126 -1.24 -26.39 57.85
N VAL A 127 -1.69 -25.11 57.88
CA VAL A 127 -2.66 -24.39 58.79
C VAL A 127 -2.05 -23.22 59.60
N GLY A 128 -2.72 -22.07 59.87
CA GLY A 128 -3.96 -21.48 59.29
C GLY A 128 -4.87 -20.64 60.23
N GLY A 129 -5.28 -19.41 59.81
CA GLY A 129 -6.41 -18.62 60.38
C GLY A 129 -6.10 -17.65 61.54
N PRO A 130 -7.06 -16.83 62.06
CA PRO A 130 -8.49 -16.68 61.67
C PRO A 130 -8.98 -15.20 61.45
N LYS A 131 -10.31 -15.01 61.28
CA LYS A 131 -11.05 -13.71 61.40
C LYS A 131 -11.82 -13.63 62.74
N PRO A 132 -12.42 -12.48 63.11
CA PRO A 132 -13.89 -12.40 63.09
C PRO A 132 -14.47 -11.05 62.61
N SER A 133 -15.79 -10.84 62.75
CA SER A 133 -16.56 -9.72 62.17
C SER A 133 -17.81 -9.34 62.99
N ALA A 134 -18.13 -8.05 63.15
CA ALA A 134 -19.47 -7.54 63.57
C ALA A 134 -19.68 -6.03 63.28
N MET A 135 -20.96 -5.60 63.30
CA MET A 135 -21.51 -4.23 63.14
C MET A 135 -21.61 -3.49 64.51
N PRO A 136 -21.98 -2.17 64.67
CA PRO A 136 -22.99 -1.39 63.92
C PRO A 136 -22.82 0.16 63.77
N SER A 137 -23.86 0.80 63.19
CA SER A 137 -24.20 2.25 63.14
C SER A 137 -25.00 2.70 64.41
N PRO A 138 -25.59 3.92 64.57
CA PRO A 138 -25.61 5.15 63.75
C PRO A 138 -25.46 6.49 64.59
N THR A 139 -26.11 7.59 64.17
CA THR A 139 -26.29 8.93 64.82
C THR A 139 -25.11 9.94 64.76
N GLY A 140 -25.30 11.28 64.83
CA GLY A 140 -26.52 12.11 64.73
C GLY A 140 -26.46 13.46 65.50
N SER A 141 -26.99 14.56 64.92
CA SER A 141 -27.00 15.97 65.44
C SER A 141 -25.67 16.77 65.30
N GLY A 142 -25.61 18.12 65.37
CA GLY A 142 -26.65 19.15 65.58
C GLY A 142 -26.17 20.61 65.31
N ARG A 143 -27.14 21.53 65.11
CA ARG A 143 -27.02 22.99 64.78
C ARG A 143 -26.44 23.86 65.94
N PRO A 144 -26.00 25.15 65.76
CA PRO A 144 -26.74 26.23 65.08
C PRO A 144 -25.93 27.30 64.27
N ARG A 145 -26.59 28.46 64.03
CA ARG A 145 -26.32 29.61 63.11
C ARG A 145 -26.90 30.89 63.78
N PRO A 146 -27.04 32.10 63.17
CA PRO A 146 -26.79 32.57 61.80
C PRO A 146 -25.34 33.11 61.69
N PRO A 147 -24.95 34.30 61.14
CA PRO A 147 -25.65 35.33 60.32
C PRO A 147 -26.05 34.89 58.89
N SER A 148 -26.61 35.83 58.11
CA SER A 148 -26.75 35.75 56.63
C SER A 148 -27.14 37.09 56.00
N THR A 149 -26.40 37.55 54.98
CA THR A 149 -26.49 38.86 54.29
C THR A 149 -25.88 38.74 52.87
N SER A 150 -26.10 39.60 51.87
CA SER A 150 -27.03 40.74 51.65
C SER A 150 -27.10 41.07 50.13
N ALA A 151 -28.02 41.94 49.70
CA ALA A 151 -28.25 42.35 48.29
C ALA A 151 -28.86 43.79 48.26
N PRO A 152 -29.04 44.52 47.11
CA PRO A 152 -29.02 44.08 45.69
C PRO A 152 -28.29 45.04 44.67
N ARG A 153 -28.71 44.96 43.39
CA ARG A 153 -28.37 45.73 42.13
C ARG A 153 -28.43 47.28 42.26
N PRO A 154 -27.92 48.14 41.30
CA PRO A 154 -27.89 47.97 39.82
C PRO A 154 -26.65 48.59 39.08
N ALA A 155 -26.80 49.02 37.81
CA ALA A 155 -25.80 49.71 36.97
C ALA A 155 -26.43 50.83 36.10
N PRO A 156 -25.65 51.87 35.71
CA PRO A 156 -25.85 52.58 34.42
C PRO A 156 -24.50 53.00 33.73
N SER A 157 -24.54 54.00 32.83
CA SER A 157 -23.58 54.27 31.72
C SER A 157 -23.02 55.71 31.63
N ALA A 158 -21.86 55.94 30.97
CA ALA A 158 -21.53 57.09 30.07
C ALA A 158 -20.00 57.33 29.87
N THR A 159 -19.63 58.29 28.98
CA THR A 159 -18.28 58.77 28.57
C THR A 159 -18.21 60.32 28.66
N PRO A 160 -17.21 61.10 28.14
CA PRO A 160 -15.75 60.92 27.89
C PRO A 160 -14.87 62.07 28.50
N THR A 161 -13.52 62.05 28.32
CA THR A 161 -12.64 63.26 28.29
C THR A 161 -11.21 62.95 27.78
N THR A 162 -10.41 63.98 27.41
CA THR A 162 -9.10 63.80 26.71
C THR A 162 -8.00 64.81 27.13
N PRO A 163 -6.72 64.40 27.31
CA PRO A 163 -5.59 65.30 27.66
C PRO A 163 -4.45 65.41 26.59
N PRO A 164 -3.61 66.47 26.63
CA PRO A 164 -2.32 66.64 25.93
C PRO A 164 -1.11 66.55 26.92
N PRO A 165 0.19 66.84 26.57
CA PRO A 165 0.82 67.17 25.27
C PRO A 165 2.06 66.31 24.91
N ALA A 166 2.74 66.66 23.79
CA ALA A 166 4.08 66.18 23.41
C ALA A 166 4.82 67.28 22.59
N PRO A 167 6.16 67.18 22.37
CA PRO A 167 6.86 67.94 21.33
C PRO A 167 7.51 67.07 20.24
N THR A 168 7.78 67.67 19.08
CA THR A 168 8.47 67.07 17.91
C THR A 168 9.75 67.86 17.58
N PRO A 169 10.51 67.53 16.51
CA PRO A 169 10.37 68.38 15.31
C PRO A 169 10.61 67.72 13.92
N HIS A 170 9.88 68.24 12.92
CA HIS A 170 10.28 68.54 11.52
C HIS A 170 10.85 67.47 10.54
N ALA A 171 10.55 67.50 9.23
CA ALA A 171 9.54 68.28 8.50
C ALA A 171 9.17 67.74 7.09
N GLY A 172 7.86 67.78 6.78
CA GLY A 172 7.31 67.83 5.41
C GLY A 172 6.80 66.50 4.83
N ARG A 173 6.26 66.47 3.60
CA ARG A 173 5.75 67.56 2.72
C ARG A 173 4.82 66.94 1.64
N SER A 174 4.22 67.74 0.76
CA SER A 174 2.76 67.96 0.74
C SER A 174 2.27 68.38 -0.66
N GLY A 175 1.03 68.15 -1.11
CA GLY A 175 -0.17 67.61 -0.46
C GLY A 175 -1.45 68.22 -1.08
N ARG A 176 -2.55 68.34 -0.29
CA ARG A 176 -3.85 69.06 -0.59
C ARG A 176 -4.82 68.31 -1.53
N ARG A 177 -6.16 68.46 -1.49
CA ARG A 177 -7.09 69.29 -0.67
C ARG A 177 -8.54 68.70 -0.65
N TRP A 178 -9.20 68.66 0.53
CA TRP A 178 -10.58 69.14 0.90
C TRP A 178 -11.86 68.78 0.08
N SER A 179 -13.12 68.79 0.58
CA SER A 179 -13.77 68.74 1.94
C SER A 179 -15.33 68.43 1.80
N PRO A 180 -16.34 68.90 2.59
CA PRO A 180 -16.99 68.04 3.62
C PRO A 180 -18.56 68.11 3.82
N ARG A 181 -19.11 67.25 4.73
CA ARG A 181 -20.38 67.40 5.55
C ARG A 181 -21.76 67.40 4.82
N SER A 182 -22.96 67.29 5.43
CA SER A 182 -23.57 66.59 6.62
C SER A 182 -25.07 67.02 6.73
N GLY A 183 -26.10 66.37 7.33
CA GLY A 183 -26.29 65.17 8.17
C GLY A 183 -27.72 65.15 8.82
N SER A 184 -27.97 64.42 9.92
CA SER A 184 -29.19 64.42 10.81
C SER A 184 -30.44 63.56 10.34
N PRO A 185 -31.61 63.48 11.06
CA PRO A 185 -32.02 62.25 11.78
C PRO A 185 -33.46 61.67 11.53
N THR A 186 -33.88 60.73 12.40
CA THR A 186 -35.11 59.86 12.45
C THR A 186 -36.41 60.57 12.91
N PRO A 187 -37.64 59.94 13.02
CA PRO A 187 -38.04 58.50 12.94
C PRO A 187 -39.31 58.16 12.09
N GLY A 188 -39.73 56.88 12.07
CA GLY A 188 -41.05 56.44 11.57
C GLY A 188 -41.26 54.92 11.49
N SER A 189 -42.52 54.44 11.56
CA SER A 189 -42.93 53.02 11.47
C SER A 189 -44.14 52.83 10.55
N LEU A 190 -44.40 51.61 10.03
CA LEU A 190 -45.73 50.93 9.94
C LEU A 190 -45.78 49.72 8.96
N THR A 191 -46.65 48.76 9.29
CA THR A 191 -47.48 47.85 8.43
C THR A 191 -46.90 46.99 7.29
N SER A 192 -47.20 45.69 7.35
CA SER A 192 -47.54 44.85 6.18
C SER A 192 -48.94 45.20 5.64
N PRO A 193 -49.33 44.83 4.39
CA PRO A 193 -50.14 43.61 4.25
C PRO A 193 -50.08 42.86 2.89
N THR A 194 -50.60 41.62 2.89
CA THR A 194 -51.34 40.87 1.85
C THR A 194 -50.92 40.83 0.35
N ALA A 195 -51.03 39.62 -0.23
CA ALA A 195 -51.19 39.35 -1.67
C ALA A 195 -52.61 39.81 -2.19
N PRO A 196 -53.10 39.59 -3.45
CA PRO A 196 -53.12 38.30 -4.19
C PRO A 196 -53.18 38.41 -5.76
N TRP A 197 -53.73 37.36 -6.43
CA TRP A 197 -54.24 37.27 -7.84
C TRP A 197 -53.21 37.10 -9.00
N THR A 198 -53.45 36.32 -10.09
CA THR A 198 -54.45 35.24 -10.39
C THR A 198 -54.10 34.44 -11.68
N ALA A 199 -54.52 33.16 -11.73
CA ALA A 199 -55.06 32.39 -12.90
C ALA A 199 -54.21 32.23 -14.20
N ARG A 200 -54.28 31.14 -15.00
CA ARG A 200 -55.10 29.90 -15.10
C ARG A 200 -54.22 28.83 -15.84
N ASN A 201 -54.55 27.56 -16.13
CA ASN A 201 -55.75 26.69 -16.10
C ASN A 201 -55.40 25.40 -15.26
N ALA A 202 -56.09 24.25 -15.15
CA ALA A 202 -57.07 23.43 -15.91
C ALA A 202 -56.52 22.69 -17.16
N THR A 203 -57.01 21.50 -17.56
CA THR A 203 -57.96 20.52 -16.96
C THR A 203 -57.23 19.47 -16.10
N ALA A 204 -57.71 19.00 -14.94
CA ALA A 204 -59.00 18.38 -14.57
C ALA A 204 -59.17 16.93 -15.13
N ALA A 205 -59.72 15.94 -14.40
CA ALA A 205 -60.55 15.99 -13.19
C ALA A 205 -60.22 14.80 -12.21
N ARG A 206 -60.19 15.03 -10.89
CA ARG A 206 -61.22 14.69 -9.86
C ARG A 206 -61.24 13.20 -9.40
N GLN A 207 -61.53 12.87 -8.13
CA GLN A 207 -61.91 13.71 -6.98
C GLN A 207 -61.29 13.20 -5.66
N THR A 208 -61.70 13.76 -4.50
CA THR A 208 -61.10 13.54 -3.17
C THR A 208 -62.18 13.52 -2.07
N ARG A 209 -61.86 12.95 -0.89
CA ARG A 209 -62.48 13.31 0.40
C ARG A 209 -61.42 13.45 1.51
N ARG A 210 -61.75 14.20 2.55
CA ARG A 210 -60.88 14.64 3.67
C ARG A 210 -61.39 14.05 5.00
N SER A 211 -60.54 13.96 6.03
CA SER A 211 -60.59 14.90 7.19
C SER A 211 -59.94 14.39 8.49
N ALA A 212 -59.38 15.36 9.24
CA ALA A 212 -59.30 15.47 10.71
C ALA A 212 -58.39 14.55 11.57
N MET A 213 -57.53 15.24 12.32
CA MET A 213 -56.92 14.98 13.64
C MET A 213 -57.50 13.85 14.53
N THR A 214 -56.62 13.07 15.18
CA THR A 214 -56.40 13.09 16.66
C THR A 214 -55.18 12.22 17.06
N SER A 215 -54.95 12.01 18.35
CA SER A 215 -53.69 11.54 18.98
C SER A 215 -53.71 10.09 19.51
N CYS A 216 -52.58 9.70 20.14
CA CYS A 216 -52.37 8.55 21.05
C CYS A 216 -51.79 7.23 20.46
N TRP A 217 -51.24 6.40 21.36
CA TRP A 217 -50.36 5.25 21.09
C TRP A 217 -51.12 3.95 20.74
N PRO A 218 -50.47 2.98 20.06
CA PRO A 218 -50.95 1.60 19.89
C PRO A 218 -50.52 0.64 21.04
N PRO A 219 -51.31 -0.41 21.35
CA PRO A 219 -51.00 -1.45 22.35
C PRO A 219 -50.34 -2.72 21.77
N PRO A 220 -49.87 -3.68 22.62
CA PRO A 220 -49.24 -4.95 22.19
C PRO A 220 -50.23 -6.06 21.73
N PRO A 221 -49.75 -7.15 21.08
CA PRO A 221 -50.58 -8.20 20.47
C PRO A 221 -51.09 -9.32 21.42
N PRO A 222 -52.09 -10.14 21.00
CA PRO A 222 -52.77 -11.15 21.82
C PRO A 222 -52.17 -12.58 21.75
N VAL A 223 -52.73 -13.52 22.55
CA VAL A 223 -52.25 -14.92 22.75
C VAL A 223 -53.44 -15.91 22.88
N ALA A 224 -53.17 -17.22 22.66
CA ALA A 224 -53.98 -18.42 22.95
C ALA A 224 -55.05 -18.82 21.90
N THR A 225 -55.52 -20.09 21.79
CA THR A 225 -55.39 -21.34 22.62
C THR A 225 -55.05 -22.58 21.73
N ALA A 226 -54.82 -23.83 22.17
CA ALA A 226 -54.87 -24.49 23.50
C ALA A 226 -53.58 -25.33 23.79
N THR A 227 -53.45 -26.69 23.90
CA THR A 227 -54.31 -27.89 23.72
C THR A 227 -53.81 -29.10 24.55
N GLY A 228 -54.71 -29.96 25.06
CA GLY A 228 -54.58 -31.44 25.19
C GLY A 228 -53.47 -32.12 26.03
N PRO A 229 -53.74 -32.54 27.28
CA PRO A 229 -52.94 -33.45 28.14
C PRO A 229 -53.50 -34.93 28.11
N PRO A 230 -53.19 -35.94 29.00
CA PRO A 230 -52.49 -35.92 30.32
C PRO A 230 -51.65 -37.15 30.79
N SER A 231 -51.23 -37.13 32.09
CA SER A 231 -50.78 -38.23 33.00
C SER A 231 -49.31 -38.72 32.87
N THR A 232 -48.58 -39.15 33.92
CA THR A 232 -48.77 -39.35 35.40
C THR A 232 -47.57 -38.76 36.19
N LEU A 233 -47.73 -38.10 37.36
CA LEU A 233 -47.58 -38.61 38.76
C LEU A 233 -46.35 -39.51 39.01
N GLU A 234 -45.53 -39.44 40.08
CA GLU A 234 -45.36 -38.58 41.30
C GLU A 234 -43.89 -38.76 41.82
N GLY A 235 -43.34 -38.15 42.89
CA GLY A 235 -43.87 -37.26 43.95
C GLY A 235 -42.81 -36.74 44.97
N ASN A 236 -43.26 -36.10 46.06
CA ASN A 236 -42.44 -35.37 47.07
C ASN A 236 -41.82 -36.24 48.19
N TRP A 237 -40.78 -35.73 48.90
CA TRP A 237 -40.54 -35.90 50.36
C TRP A 237 -39.54 -34.85 50.92
N SER A 238 -39.34 -34.73 52.25
CA SER A 238 -38.68 -33.56 52.87
C SER A 238 -37.90 -33.78 54.20
N ALA A 239 -36.89 -32.92 54.42
CA ALA A 239 -36.36 -32.38 55.70
C ALA A 239 -35.48 -33.22 56.69
N ALA A 240 -34.57 -32.48 57.37
CA ALA A 240 -33.74 -32.81 58.58
C ALA A 240 -32.68 -33.93 58.49
N GLY A 241 -31.56 -33.94 59.25
CA GLY A 241 -30.96 -32.94 60.17
C GLY A 241 -29.90 -33.56 61.14
N ARG A 242 -29.17 -32.73 61.93
CA ARG A 242 -28.16 -33.01 63.01
C ARG A 242 -26.65 -33.03 62.62
N GLY A 243 -25.77 -32.68 63.59
CA GLY A 243 -24.28 -32.74 63.57
C GLY A 243 -23.75 -33.53 64.80
N PRO A 244 -22.64 -33.19 65.51
CA PRO A 244 -21.63 -32.10 65.37
C PRO A 244 -20.14 -32.52 65.71
N THR A 245 -19.27 -31.58 66.16
CA THR A 245 -17.88 -31.74 66.76
C THR A 245 -16.70 -32.02 65.78
N ALA A 246 -15.40 -31.69 65.99
CA ALA A 246 -14.56 -30.84 66.90
C ALA A 246 -13.05 -30.93 66.43
N SER A 247 -11.99 -30.22 66.87
CA SER A 247 -11.70 -28.90 67.53
C SER A 247 -10.16 -28.65 67.66
N ASN A 248 -9.71 -27.41 67.99
CA ASN A 248 -8.40 -27.01 68.62
C ASN A 248 -7.07 -27.03 67.78
N ALA A 249 -6.00 -26.24 68.07
CA ALA A 249 -5.81 -24.97 68.83
C ALA A 249 -4.37 -24.36 68.69
N THR A 250 -4.16 -23.10 69.15
CA THR A 250 -2.89 -22.39 69.58
C THR A 250 -1.73 -22.12 68.57
N ALA A 251 -0.85 -21.09 68.71
CA ALA A 251 -0.87 -19.77 69.39
C ALA A 251 0.40 -18.90 69.09
N THR A 252 0.30 -17.55 69.17
CA THR A 252 1.38 -16.51 69.38
C THR A 252 2.53 -16.38 68.35
N THR A 253 3.25 -15.25 68.14
CA THR A 253 3.44 -13.97 68.90
C THR A 253 3.69 -12.74 67.98
N MET A 254 3.97 -11.55 68.55
CA MET A 254 4.18 -10.21 67.93
C MET A 254 5.59 -10.05 67.25
N GLU A 255 6.09 -8.92 66.70
CA GLU A 255 5.86 -7.46 66.89
C GLU A 255 6.46 -6.56 65.75
N THR A 256 6.52 -5.23 65.90
CA THR A 256 7.09 -4.19 64.98
C THR A 256 7.63 -2.98 65.83
N PRO A 257 8.04 -1.75 65.36
CA PRO A 257 8.52 -1.19 64.07
C PRO A 257 9.77 -0.20 64.22
N ARG A 258 10.05 0.65 63.20
CA ARG A 258 10.67 2.05 63.23
C ARG A 258 12.21 2.36 63.08
N SER A 259 12.52 3.04 61.96
CA SER A 259 13.09 4.44 61.80
C SER A 259 14.59 4.86 61.83
N ARG A 260 15.00 5.53 60.71
CA ARG A 260 15.75 6.84 60.54
C ARG A 260 17.31 6.96 60.62
N ALA A 261 17.80 7.95 59.82
CA ALA A 261 19.11 8.68 59.85
C ALA A 261 20.39 7.91 59.40
N SER A 262 21.48 8.51 58.85
CA SER A 262 21.75 9.82 58.18
C SER A 262 23.08 9.78 57.37
N ALA A 263 23.38 10.80 56.56
CA ALA A 263 24.62 11.00 55.74
C ALA A 263 25.80 11.61 56.59
N PRO A 264 27.07 11.85 56.10
CA PRO A 264 27.55 12.01 54.70
C PRO A 264 28.97 11.45 54.35
N SER A 265 29.51 11.86 53.18
CA SER A 265 30.80 11.54 52.51
C SER A 265 32.06 12.24 53.11
N PRO A 266 33.29 12.25 52.49
CA PRO A 266 33.89 11.48 51.36
C PRO A 266 35.34 10.96 51.62
N VAL A 267 36.07 10.42 50.61
CA VAL A 267 37.53 10.66 50.29
C VAL A 267 37.99 9.85 49.05
N ARG A 268 39.14 10.20 48.43
CA ARG A 268 39.64 9.70 47.13
C ARG A 268 41.20 9.67 47.06
N SER A 269 41.81 8.54 46.66
CA SER A 269 43.26 8.41 46.38
C SER A 269 43.54 7.18 45.48
N THR A 270 43.93 7.31 44.20
CA THR A 270 45.32 7.27 43.63
C THR A 270 46.08 5.93 43.70
N ARG A 271 47.03 5.55 42.82
CA ARG A 271 47.40 5.86 41.40
C ARG A 271 48.78 5.20 41.09
N SER A 272 48.87 4.06 40.38
CA SER A 272 50.14 3.50 39.86
C SER A 272 49.94 2.19 39.06
N SER A 273 50.80 1.72 38.15
CA SER A 273 51.55 2.31 37.01
C SER A 273 52.59 1.29 36.48
N ALA A 274 52.78 1.19 35.15
CA ALA A 274 53.74 0.30 34.47
C ALA A 274 53.47 -1.23 34.60
N GLY A 275 54.02 -2.12 33.75
CA GLY A 275 54.99 -1.92 32.66
C GLY A 275 54.92 -2.99 31.56
N ARG A 276 55.84 -2.92 30.56
CA ARG A 276 55.89 -3.80 29.37
C ARG A 276 56.75 -5.06 29.60
N SER A 277 56.46 -6.17 28.90
CA SER A 277 57.42 -6.86 28.00
C SER A 277 56.91 -8.19 27.39
N ARG A 278 57.42 -8.52 26.20
CA ARG A 278 57.62 -9.90 25.67
C ARG A 278 59.10 -10.27 25.92
N PRO A 279 59.51 -11.56 26.04
CA PRO A 279 59.89 -12.33 24.85
C PRO A 279 59.52 -13.83 24.93
N SER A 280 60.40 -14.75 24.52
CA SER A 280 60.05 -16.03 23.89
C SER A 280 61.01 -17.20 24.16
N CYS A 281 60.50 -18.43 23.92
CA CYS A 281 61.21 -19.67 23.57
C CYS A 281 61.91 -20.54 24.65
N GLU A 282 61.46 -21.82 24.64
CA GLU A 282 62.23 -23.08 24.67
C GLU A 282 63.17 -23.47 25.82
N ALA A 283 62.80 -24.57 26.50
CA ALA A 283 63.68 -25.72 26.74
C ALA A 283 62.86 -27.04 26.90
N ARG A 284 63.50 -28.19 26.65
CA ARG A 284 63.05 -29.57 27.01
C ARG A 284 64.09 -30.15 28.03
N PRO A 285 64.17 -31.47 28.38
CA PRO A 285 63.29 -32.63 28.16
C PRO A 285 63.08 -33.57 29.39
N ALA A 286 62.14 -34.51 29.26
CA ALA A 286 62.26 -35.89 29.79
C ALA A 286 61.23 -36.82 29.12
N LEU A 287 61.52 -38.12 28.97
CA LEU A 287 60.61 -39.11 28.37
C LEU A 287 60.30 -40.27 29.34
N ARG A 288 59.09 -40.83 29.22
CA ARG A 288 58.88 -42.29 29.14
C ARG A 288 57.63 -42.59 28.28
N CYS A 289 57.65 -43.72 27.59
CA CYS A 289 56.72 -44.00 26.48
C CYS A 289 55.78 -45.17 26.80
N ARG A 290 54.53 -45.13 26.30
CA ARG A 290 53.90 -46.19 25.46
C ARG A 290 52.43 -45.88 25.13
N ALA A 291 52.17 -45.40 23.90
CA ALA A 291 50.97 -45.64 23.09
C ALA A 291 51.12 -44.93 21.72
N GLY A 292 50.69 -45.56 20.63
CA GLY A 292 50.89 -45.04 19.26
C GLY A 292 49.92 -43.91 18.87
N ARG A 293 50.46 -42.71 18.69
CA ARG A 293 49.94 -41.56 17.90
C ARG A 293 50.67 -41.55 16.53
N PRO A 294 50.41 -40.61 15.59
CA PRO A 294 49.21 -39.84 15.18
C PRO A 294 49.05 -40.01 13.62
N PRO A 295 48.79 -39.02 12.72
CA PRO A 295 48.20 -37.66 12.81
C PRO A 295 47.13 -37.33 11.73
N ARG A 296 46.70 -36.05 11.74
CA ARG A 296 46.10 -35.33 10.59
C ARG A 296 47.07 -35.26 9.41
N PRO A 297 46.57 -34.98 8.19
CA PRO A 297 47.32 -34.11 7.26
C PRO A 297 46.45 -33.00 6.62
N ASN A 298 47.11 -32.18 5.79
CA ASN A 298 46.53 -31.07 5.01
C ASN A 298 46.08 -31.55 3.60
N ASP A 299 45.64 -30.59 2.79
CA ASP A 299 45.80 -30.52 1.32
C ASP A 299 47.16 -31.08 0.80
N PRO A 300 47.33 -31.46 -0.50
CA PRO A 300 46.38 -31.36 -1.64
C PRO A 300 46.41 -32.52 -2.69
N ILE A 301 45.76 -32.30 -3.86
CA ILE A 301 46.06 -32.82 -5.23
C ILE A 301 45.64 -34.27 -5.64
N ARG A 302 44.86 -34.34 -6.76
CA ARG A 302 44.62 -35.43 -7.78
C ARG A 302 44.22 -36.85 -7.32
N GLY A 303 43.46 -37.59 -8.15
CA GLY A 303 43.24 -39.03 -7.90
C GLY A 303 42.22 -39.87 -8.70
N ASP A 304 41.65 -39.38 -9.82
CA ASP A 304 40.84 -40.16 -10.78
C ASP A 304 39.59 -40.96 -10.32
N ARG A 305 38.89 -41.56 -11.30
CA ARG A 305 37.57 -42.22 -11.20
C ARG A 305 37.70 -43.75 -11.28
N LEU A 306 36.63 -44.48 -10.90
CA LEU A 306 36.04 -45.68 -11.54
C LEU A 306 35.00 -46.32 -10.57
N PRO A 307 34.14 -47.28 -10.97
CA PRO A 307 33.62 -47.61 -12.31
C PRO A 307 32.08 -47.79 -12.38
N VAL A 308 31.48 -47.54 -13.55
CA VAL A 308 30.36 -48.37 -14.07
C VAL A 308 30.64 -48.64 -15.55
N ARG A 309 30.38 -49.88 -16.01
CA ARG A 309 30.72 -50.35 -17.36
C ARG A 309 29.68 -49.98 -18.42
N VAL A 310 30.15 -49.68 -19.63
CA VAL A 310 29.44 -49.98 -20.89
C VAL A 310 30.38 -50.80 -21.79
N LEU A 311 29.82 -51.61 -22.68
CA LEU A 311 30.49 -52.74 -23.36
C LEU A 311 31.47 -52.31 -24.46
N ALA A 312 32.45 -53.19 -24.73
CA ALA A 312 33.46 -53.00 -25.78
C ALA A 312 33.29 -53.99 -26.95
N ARG A 313 33.30 -53.44 -28.18
CA ARG A 313 33.67 -54.06 -29.46
C ARG A 313 34.19 -52.92 -30.37
N GLY A 314 35.24 -53.04 -31.18
CA GLY A 314 36.25 -54.11 -31.26
C GLY A 314 36.82 -54.29 -32.68
N GLY A 315 37.97 -53.68 -33.00
CA GLY A 315 38.82 -54.05 -34.14
C GLY A 315 39.34 -52.93 -35.05
N ARG A 316 40.66 -52.99 -35.35
CA ARG A 316 41.41 -52.72 -36.62
C ARG A 316 40.92 -51.55 -37.53
N GLY A 317 41.74 -50.63 -38.06
CA GLY A 317 43.21 -50.60 -38.23
C GLY A 317 43.74 -49.22 -38.76
N PRO A 318 44.94 -49.14 -39.36
CA PRO A 318 45.75 -47.90 -39.52
C PRO A 318 45.83 -47.35 -40.97
N PRO A 319 46.69 -46.35 -41.31
CA PRO A 319 46.87 -45.00 -40.74
C PRO A 319 46.87 -43.87 -41.83
N GLY A 320 46.89 -42.57 -41.46
CA GLY A 320 47.14 -41.50 -42.46
C GLY A 320 47.12 -40.04 -41.97
N HIS A 321 48.27 -39.36 -42.13
CA HIS A 321 48.57 -37.91 -42.23
C HIS A 321 47.71 -36.81 -41.52
N GLU A 322 48.40 -35.96 -40.76
CA GLU A 322 47.97 -34.60 -40.38
C GLU A 322 48.23 -33.54 -41.47
N PRO A 323 47.42 -32.48 -41.52
CA PRO A 323 47.82 -31.13 -41.92
C PRO A 323 47.80 -30.13 -40.71
N PRO A 324 48.57 -29.03 -40.73
CA PRO A 324 48.97 -28.33 -39.51
C PRO A 324 48.04 -27.19 -39.03
N HIS A 325 47.83 -27.11 -37.72
CA HIS A 325 47.25 -25.92 -37.07
C HIS A 325 48.34 -24.91 -36.64
N ARG A 326 48.29 -23.69 -37.18
CA ARG A 326 49.15 -22.57 -36.73
C ARG A 326 48.82 -22.16 -35.30
N SER A 327 49.85 -21.98 -34.48
CA SER A 327 49.75 -21.41 -33.14
C SER A 327 49.64 -19.88 -33.18
N ILE A 328 48.55 -19.33 -32.64
CA ILE A 328 48.39 -17.88 -32.42
C ILE A 328 48.71 -17.59 -30.96
N ARG A 329 49.87 -16.97 -30.70
CA ARG A 329 50.18 -16.40 -29.38
C ARG A 329 49.46 -15.06 -29.21
N ILE A 330 48.43 -15.03 -28.37
CA ILE A 330 47.83 -13.77 -27.91
C ILE A 330 48.67 -13.26 -26.74
N ALA A 331 49.24 -12.06 -26.85
CA ALA A 331 49.98 -11.41 -25.78
C ALA A 331 49.01 -10.81 -24.74
N ALA A 332 49.34 -10.93 -23.46
CA ALA A 332 48.57 -10.28 -22.39
C ALA A 332 48.77 -8.74 -22.44
N PRO A 333 47.70 -7.94 -22.34
CA PRO A 333 47.81 -6.48 -22.32
C PRO A 333 48.44 -5.98 -21.01
N PRO A 334 49.18 -4.85 -21.02
CA PRO A 334 49.86 -4.34 -19.84
C PRO A 334 48.89 -3.77 -18.80
N LEU A 335 49.16 -4.04 -17.53
CA LEU A 335 48.48 -3.43 -16.39
C LEU A 335 48.73 -1.91 -16.38
N ARG A 336 47.68 -1.13 -16.64
CA ARG A 336 47.68 0.32 -16.36
C ARG A 336 47.22 0.56 -14.93
N SER A 337 48.14 1.04 -14.10
CA SER A 337 47.81 1.78 -12.87
C SER A 337 47.07 3.08 -13.20
N GLU A 338 46.55 3.75 -12.16
CA GLU A 338 45.85 5.05 -12.25
C GLU A 338 44.54 5.08 -13.04
N ALA A 339 43.66 4.12 -12.75
CA ALA A 339 42.22 4.36 -12.92
C ALA A 339 41.77 5.50 -11.97
N ARG A 340 41.81 6.75 -12.43
CA ARG A 340 41.16 7.88 -11.74
C ARG A 340 39.73 7.50 -11.39
N ARG A 341 39.29 7.78 -10.16
CA ARG A 341 37.89 7.59 -9.71
C ARG A 341 36.96 8.41 -10.61
N GLN A 342 36.41 7.80 -11.66
CA GLN A 342 35.26 8.34 -12.35
C GLN A 342 34.08 8.27 -11.37
N PRO A 343 33.22 9.31 -11.28
CA PRO A 343 31.95 9.16 -10.57
C PRO A 343 31.18 8.01 -11.24
N LEU A 344 30.49 7.20 -10.42
CA LEU A 344 29.66 6.10 -10.91
C LEU A 344 28.75 6.64 -12.01
N ARG A 345 29.02 6.27 -13.28
CA ARG A 345 28.16 6.65 -14.40
C ARG A 345 26.78 6.13 -14.07
N ARG A 346 25.81 7.04 -13.86
CA ARG A 346 24.39 6.70 -13.70
C ARG A 346 24.02 5.82 -14.90
N CYS A 347 23.88 4.51 -14.67
CA CYS A 347 23.17 3.65 -15.60
C CYS A 347 21.71 4.12 -15.50
N PRO A 348 21.12 4.71 -16.55
CA PRO A 348 19.78 5.25 -16.46
C PRO A 348 18.81 4.10 -16.28
N MET A 349 18.02 4.15 -15.21
CA MET A 349 17.05 3.12 -14.89
C MET A 349 15.97 3.13 -15.99
N LEU A 350 15.89 2.04 -16.74
CA LEU A 350 15.01 1.87 -17.88
C LEU A 350 13.55 2.18 -17.54
N VAL A 351 13.07 1.80 -16.36
CA VAL A 351 11.71 2.16 -15.90
C VAL A 351 11.49 3.68 -15.89
N GLN A 352 12.47 4.47 -15.44
CA GLN A 352 12.36 5.94 -15.42
C GLN A 352 12.46 6.56 -16.83
N GLU A 353 13.27 5.96 -17.71
CA GLU A 353 13.34 6.35 -19.13
C GLU A 353 12.02 6.03 -19.87
N LEU A 354 11.37 4.90 -19.56
CA LEU A 354 10.04 4.54 -20.08
C LEU A 354 8.95 5.47 -19.54
N ASN A 355 8.98 5.81 -18.24
CA ASN A 355 8.09 6.84 -17.65
C ASN A 355 8.24 8.18 -18.38
N ALA A 356 9.48 8.61 -18.67
CA ALA A 356 9.77 9.86 -19.39
C ALA A 356 9.27 9.84 -20.85
N LEU A 357 9.45 8.72 -21.57
CA LEU A 357 8.88 8.54 -22.91
C LEU A 357 7.35 8.57 -22.88
N GLN A 358 6.72 7.83 -21.96
CA GLN A 358 5.26 7.79 -21.86
C GLN A 358 4.68 9.16 -21.51
N LYS A 359 5.27 9.90 -20.58
CA LYS A 359 4.86 11.28 -20.25
C LYS A 359 5.00 12.25 -21.44
N ARG A 360 5.92 11.98 -22.38
CA ARG A 360 6.12 12.79 -23.59
C ARG A 360 5.15 12.46 -24.74
N PHE A 361 4.71 11.20 -24.85
CA PHE A 361 3.94 10.72 -26.01
C PHE A 361 2.53 10.19 -25.70
N GLY A 362 2.16 10.02 -24.43
CA GLY A 362 0.92 9.36 -23.98
C GLY A 362 0.93 7.83 -24.10
N TYR A 363 1.99 7.26 -24.70
CA TYR A 363 2.24 5.83 -24.87
C TYR A 363 3.74 5.63 -25.17
N LEU A 364 4.17 4.41 -25.52
CA LEU A 364 5.55 4.08 -25.90
C LEU A 364 5.66 3.81 -27.41
N PRO A 365 6.10 4.79 -28.25
CA PRO A 365 6.27 4.59 -29.69
C PRO A 365 7.37 3.58 -30.01
N ALA A 366 7.13 2.68 -30.96
CA ALA A 366 8.07 1.63 -31.33
C ALA A 366 9.44 2.16 -31.82
N ASP A 367 9.47 3.34 -32.47
CA ASP A 367 10.72 3.95 -32.93
C ASP A 367 11.48 4.69 -31.81
N GLU A 368 10.79 5.29 -30.85
CA GLU A 368 11.41 5.85 -29.63
C GLU A 368 11.97 4.72 -28.75
N LEU A 369 11.34 3.54 -28.70
CA LEU A 369 11.92 2.35 -28.06
C LEU A 369 13.17 1.83 -28.81
N LYS A 370 13.21 1.89 -30.14
CA LYS A 370 14.43 1.58 -30.92
C LYS A 370 15.55 2.59 -30.67
N GLU A 371 15.23 3.88 -30.52
CA GLU A 371 16.19 4.93 -30.16
C GLU A 371 16.70 4.73 -28.73
N LEU A 372 15.81 4.48 -27.76
CA LEU A 372 16.18 4.18 -26.38
C LEU A 372 17.09 2.94 -26.30
N SER A 373 16.76 1.87 -27.03
CA SER A 373 17.59 0.67 -27.14
C SER A 373 19.01 0.99 -27.64
N ARG A 374 19.12 1.81 -28.69
CA ARG A 374 20.43 2.26 -29.23
C ARG A 374 21.18 3.19 -28.27
N ARG A 375 20.49 4.14 -27.64
CA ARG A 375 21.06 5.11 -26.69
C ARG A 375 21.58 4.47 -25.41
N LEU A 376 20.89 3.45 -24.90
CA LEU A 376 21.28 2.75 -23.67
C LEU A 376 22.20 1.55 -23.92
N GLY A 377 22.31 1.06 -25.16
CA GLY A 377 22.99 -0.20 -25.48
C GLY A 377 22.24 -1.45 -24.98
N VAL A 378 20.97 -1.30 -24.59
CA VAL A 378 20.13 -2.37 -24.05
C VAL A 378 19.30 -2.99 -25.18
N PRO A 379 19.28 -4.33 -25.37
CA PRO A 379 18.51 -4.98 -26.43
C PRO A 379 17.02 -4.66 -26.37
N LEU A 380 16.40 -4.34 -27.52
CA LEU A 380 15.00 -3.94 -27.62
C LEU A 380 14.01 -4.92 -26.97
N HIS A 381 14.31 -6.23 -26.94
CA HIS A 381 13.47 -7.20 -26.25
C HIS A 381 13.40 -6.99 -24.73
N ARG A 382 14.46 -6.47 -24.08
CA ARG A 382 14.46 -6.11 -22.65
C ARG A 382 13.56 -4.92 -22.37
N LEU A 383 13.53 -3.93 -23.28
CA LEU A 383 12.60 -2.80 -23.21
C LEU A 383 11.16 -3.31 -23.26
N HIS A 384 10.84 -4.20 -24.20
CA HIS A 384 9.51 -4.82 -24.27
C HIS A 384 9.19 -5.74 -23.09
N GLU A 385 10.14 -6.48 -22.54
CA GLU A 385 9.92 -7.36 -21.38
C GLU A 385 9.47 -6.58 -20.14
N VAL A 386 10.09 -5.42 -19.89
CA VAL A 386 9.68 -4.47 -18.85
C VAL A 386 8.35 -3.81 -19.22
N ALA A 387 8.27 -3.20 -20.40
CA ALA A 387 7.12 -2.40 -20.83
C ALA A 387 5.82 -3.20 -21.10
N SER A 388 5.89 -4.53 -21.28
CA SER A 388 4.70 -5.38 -21.46
C SER A 388 4.18 -6.01 -20.16
N PHE A 389 4.94 -5.93 -19.08
CA PHE A 389 4.55 -6.51 -17.80
C PHE A 389 3.75 -5.54 -16.90
N PHE A 390 4.08 -4.25 -16.95
CA PHE A 390 3.43 -3.24 -16.10
C PHE A 390 2.22 -2.61 -16.82
N PRO A 391 0.99 -2.69 -16.28
CA PRO A 391 -0.21 -2.16 -16.92
C PRO A 391 -0.19 -0.66 -17.22
N HIS A 392 0.66 0.11 -16.51
CA HIS A 392 0.89 1.52 -16.80
C HIS A 392 1.44 1.74 -18.22
N PHE A 393 2.31 0.87 -18.74
CA PHE A 393 3.06 1.10 -19.97
C PHE A 393 2.29 0.71 -21.25
N LYS A 394 1.86 1.72 -21.99
CA LYS A 394 1.03 1.55 -23.20
C LYS A 394 1.92 1.31 -24.43
N LEU A 395 2.10 0.06 -24.82
CA LEU A 395 2.86 -0.33 -26.03
C LEU A 395 2.18 0.00 -27.37
N LYS A 396 0.97 0.58 -27.35
CA LYS A 396 0.21 1.07 -28.49
C LYS A 396 -0.47 2.37 -28.10
N LYS A 397 -0.70 3.28 -29.05
CA LYS A 397 -1.57 4.43 -28.79
C LYS A 397 -3.01 3.93 -28.53
N GLY A 398 -3.61 4.38 -27.43
CA GLY A 398 -5.02 4.17 -27.13
C GLY A 398 -5.92 5.17 -27.86
N ALA A 399 -7.10 5.43 -27.28
CA ALA A 399 -7.97 6.52 -27.69
C ALA A 399 -7.33 7.91 -27.43
N ASP A 400 -7.89 8.97 -28.02
CA ASP A 400 -7.48 10.36 -27.74
C ASP A 400 -7.84 10.82 -26.32
N VAL A 401 -8.92 10.25 -25.76
CA VAL A 401 -9.32 10.40 -24.35
C VAL A 401 -9.54 9.02 -23.74
N GLU A 402 -8.94 8.78 -22.58
CA GLU A 402 -9.12 7.58 -21.77
C GLU A 402 -9.77 7.93 -20.43
N VAL A 403 -10.74 7.13 -19.99
CA VAL A 403 -11.52 7.34 -18.76
C VAL A 403 -11.56 6.03 -17.99
N LEU A 404 -10.78 5.91 -16.92
CA LEU A 404 -10.74 4.68 -16.12
C LEU A 404 -11.40 4.89 -14.76
N VAL A 405 -12.54 4.25 -14.53
CA VAL A 405 -13.26 4.31 -13.26
C VAL A 405 -12.65 3.30 -12.28
N CYS A 406 -12.32 3.73 -11.07
CA CYS A 406 -11.79 2.85 -10.03
C CYS A 406 -12.85 1.79 -9.65
N ARG A 407 -12.54 0.50 -9.84
CA ARG A 407 -13.50 -0.61 -9.69
C ARG A 407 -13.46 -1.31 -8.33
N ASP A 408 -12.42 -1.08 -7.52
CA ASP A 408 -12.13 -1.90 -6.35
C ASP A 408 -12.96 -1.47 -5.11
N VAL A 409 -13.14 -2.42 -4.19
CA VAL A 409 -13.84 -2.36 -2.88
C VAL A 409 -14.58 -1.06 -2.53
N SER A 410 -13.92 -0.01 -2.06
CA SER A 410 -14.57 1.21 -1.57
C SER A 410 -15.24 2.01 -2.69
N CYS A 411 -14.72 1.94 -3.93
CA CYS A 411 -15.40 2.52 -5.10
C CYS A 411 -16.56 1.61 -5.57
N CYS A 412 -16.41 0.28 -5.49
CA CYS A 412 -17.47 -0.67 -5.79
C CYS A 412 -18.71 -0.42 -4.91
N LEU A 413 -18.53 -0.35 -3.58
CA LEU A 413 -19.58 -0.03 -2.60
C LEU A 413 -20.23 1.33 -2.86
N ARG A 414 -19.44 2.32 -3.29
CA ARG A 414 -19.88 3.71 -3.50
C ARG A 414 -20.45 3.99 -4.90
N GLY A 415 -20.81 2.95 -5.66
CA GLY A 415 -21.55 3.09 -6.93
C GLY A 415 -20.70 3.30 -8.18
N ALA A 416 -19.42 2.91 -8.16
CA ALA A 416 -18.54 3.03 -9.33
C ALA A 416 -19.02 2.28 -10.59
N GLU A 417 -19.72 1.15 -10.44
CA GLU A 417 -20.19 0.39 -11.61
C GLU A 417 -21.34 1.10 -12.36
N PRO A 418 -22.42 1.56 -11.71
CA PRO A 418 -23.39 2.47 -12.34
C PRO A 418 -22.75 3.69 -13.00
N LEU A 419 -21.79 4.34 -12.33
CA LEU A 419 -21.04 5.47 -12.90
C LEU A 419 -20.27 5.06 -14.17
N ARG A 420 -19.56 3.93 -14.16
CA ARG A 420 -18.84 3.40 -15.32
C ARG A 420 -19.78 3.08 -16.48
N GLN A 421 -20.99 2.60 -16.21
CA GLN A 421 -22.02 2.36 -17.23
C GLN A 421 -22.55 3.68 -17.82
N GLY A 422 -22.83 4.69 -16.99
CA GLY A 422 -23.24 6.03 -17.45
C GLY A 422 -22.17 6.72 -18.32
N LEU A 423 -20.90 6.63 -17.91
CA LEU A 423 -19.78 7.17 -18.70
C LEU A 423 -19.53 6.36 -19.98
N LYS A 424 -19.74 5.03 -19.98
CA LYS A 424 -19.72 4.22 -21.22
C LYS A 424 -20.83 4.59 -22.19
N ALA A 425 -22.03 4.92 -21.71
CA ALA A 425 -23.09 5.47 -22.55
C ALA A 425 -22.65 6.80 -23.19
N LEU A 426 -22.07 7.74 -22.41
CA LEU A 426 -21.53 9.00 -22.95
C LEU A 426 -20.45 8.76 -24.02
N ALA A 427 -19.53 7.84 -23.82
CA ALA A 427 -18.49 7.57 -24.82
C ALA A 427 -19.08 7.08 -26.16
N ASN A 428 -20.12 6.25 -26.11
CA ASN A 428 -20.88 5.83 -27.29
C ASN A 428 -21.71 6.98 -27.91
N GLU A 429 -22.19 7.94 -27.11
CA GLU A 429 -22.85 9.17 -27.58
C GLU A 429 -21.87 10.11 -28.32
N ILE A 430 -20.63 10.21 -27.84
CA ILE A 430 -19.57 11.07 -28.43
C ILE A 430 -18.95 10.45 -29.69
N ASP A 431 -18.57 9.17 -29.62
CA ASP A 431 -17.97 8.43 -30.74
C ASP A 431 -18.41 6.95 -30.71
N PRO A 432 -19.45 6.57 -31.46
CA PRO A 432 -19.88 5.19 -31.62
C PRO A 432 -18.80 4.22 -32.16
N THR A 433 -17.65 4.72 -32.64
CA THR A 433 -16.54 3.89 -33.12
C THR A 433 -15.50 3.58 -32.03
N GLY A 434 -15.60 4.21 -30.84
CA GLY A 434 -14.73 3.95 -29.68
C GLY A 434 -13.26 4.32 -29.87
N LYS A 435 -12.94 5.24 -30.78
CA LYS A 435 -11.58 5.68 -31.10
C LYS A 435 -11.21 7.00 -30.41
N SER A 436 -12.17 7.88 -30.22
CA SER A 436 -11.97 9.19 -29.60
C SER A 436 -12.03 9.12 -28.08
N VAL A 437 -12.96 8.33 -27.53
CA VAL A 437 -13.12 8.13 -26.07
C VAL A 437 -13.14 6.63 -25.76
N HIS A 438 -12.26 6.20 -24.86
CA HIS A 438 -12.30 4.86 -24.27
C HIS A 438 -12.65 4.96 -22.78
N VAL A 439 -13.62 4.16 -22.33
CA VAL A 439 -14.02 4.08 -20.92
C VAL A 439 -13.87 2.64 -20.45
N ASP A 440 -13.16 2.41 -19.34
CA ASP A 440 -13.24 1.12 -18.65
C ASP A 440 -12.94 1.21 -17.14
N GLY A 441 -12.54 0.10 -16.50
CA GLY A 441 -12.26 0.04 -15.07
C GLY A 441 -10.77 -0.12 -14.77
N VAL A 442 -10.28 0.52 -13.71
CA VAL A 442 -8.90 0.42 -13.19
C VAL A 442 -8.91 -0.04 -11.72
N SER A 443 -7.79 -0.63 -11.28
CA SER A 443 -7.54 -0.95 -9.86
C SER A 443 -7.45 0.34 -9.01
N CYS A 444 -7.37 0.17 -7.69
CA CYS A 444 -7.45 1.24 -6.69
C CYS A 444 -6.55 2.45 -6.98
N LEU A 445 -7.14 3.60 -7.33
CA LEU A 445 -6.43 4.89 -7.53
C LEU A 445 -5.97 5.55 -6.22
N GLY A 446 -6.08 4.87 -5.07
CA GLY A 446 -5.71 5.41 -3.75
C GLY A 446 -6.59 6.57 -3.27
N GLN A 447 -7.83 6.65 -3.72
CA GLN A 447 -8.81 7.72 -3.42
C GLN A 447 -10.08 7.13 -2.75
N CYS A 448 -9.90 6.15 -1.85
CA CYS A 448 -11.02 5.37 -1.29
C CYS A 448 -11.90 6.15 -0.29
N ASP A 449 -11.39 7.26 0.25
CA ASP A 449 -12.09 8.26 1.05
C ASP A 449 -12.90 9.27 0.22
N HIS A 450 -12.62 9.38 -1.08
CA HIS A 450 -13.33 10.28 -2.00
C HIS A 450 -14.06 9.51 -3.10
N ALA A 451 -14.38 8.25 -2.82
CA ALA A 451 -14.94 7.26 -3.74
C ALA A 451 -16.39 7.56 -4.18
N PRO A 452 -16.74 7.34 -5.47
CA PRO A 452 -15.88 6.82 -6.54
C PRO A 452 -14.82 7.80 -7.09
N ALA A 453 -13.70 7.26 -7.55
CA ALA A 453 -12.64 8.00 -8.23
C ALA A 453 -12.49 7.56 -9.70
N VAL A 454 -12.05 8.49 -10.56
CA VAL A 454 -11.95 8.29 -12.02
C VAL A 454 -10.66 8.94 -12.54
N LEU A 455 -9.83 8.17 -13.25
CA LEU A 455 -8.73 8.72 -14.05
C LEU A 455 -9.29 9.24 -15.39
N ILE A 456 -8.93 10.45 -15.80
CA ILE A 456 -9.14 10.95 -17.17
C ILE A 456 -7.77 11.31 -17.74
N ASN A 457 -7.34 10.57 -18.76
CA ASN A 457 -5.97 10.56 -19.30
C ASN A 457 -4.90 10.24 -18.24
N ASP A 458 -4.29 11.27 -17.65
CA ASP A 458 -3.30 11.20 -16.57
C ASP A 458 -3.77 11.92 -15.29
N GLN A 459 -5.01 12.43 -15.26
CA GLN A 459 -5.55 13.19 -14.14
C GLN A 459 -6.53 12.36 -13.31
N VAL A 460 -6.22 12.16 -12.03
CA VAL A 460 -7.12 11.50 -11.08
C VAL A 460 -8.14 12.51 -10.58
N TYR A 461 -9.43 12.21 -10.81
CA TYR A 461 -10.56 12.97 -10.32
C TYR A 461 -11.31 12.21 -9.22
N TYR A 462 -11.75 12.95 -8.21
CA TYR A 462 -12.42 12.39 -7.03
C TYR A 462 -13.44 13.39 -6.44
N GLY A 463 -14.48 12.88 -5.78
CA GLY A 463 -15.56 13.70 -5.22
C GLY A 463 -16.44 14.44 -6.24
N LEU A 464 -16.34 14.11 -7.54
CA LEU A 464 -17.13 14.72 -8.61
C LEU A 464 -18.40 13.92 -8.93
N THR A 465 -19.49 14.64 -9.21
CA THR A 465 -20.75 14.05 -9.73
C THR A 465 -20.61 13.64 -11.20
N GLU A 466 -21.46 12.73 -11.68
CA GLU A 466 -21.44 12.31 -13.09
C GLU A 466 -21.53 13.50 -14.08
N PRO A 467 -22.43 14.49 -13.94
CA PRO A 467 -22.46 15.64 -14.86
C PRO A 467 -21.16 16.44 -14.90
N GLN A 468 -20.43 16.55 -13.78
CA GLN A 468 -19.12 17.19 -13.73
C GLN A 468 -18.06 16.34 -14.45
N LEU A 469 -18.09 15.02 -14.28
CA LEU A 469 -17.22 14.10 -15.02
C LEU A 469 -17.51 14.11 -16.53
N ARG A 470 -18.79 14.12 -16.94
CA ARG A 470 -19.20 14.31 -18.34
C ARG A 470 -18.63 15.60 -18.93
N SER A 471 -18.69 16.71 -18.18
CA SER A 471 -18.07 17.99 -18.58
C SER A 471 -16.53 17.88 -18.75
N ARG A 472 -15.82 17.18 -17.84
CA ARG A 472 -14.37 16.95 -17.99
C ARG A 472 -14.05 16.12 -19.24
N ILE A 473 -14.85 15.10 -19.55
CA ILE A 473 -14.69 14.28 -20.75
C ILE A 473 -14.89 15.12 -22.02
N HIS A 474 -15.92 15.98 -22.07
CA HIS A 474 -16.11 16.88 -23.21
C HIS A 474 -14.93 17.86 -23.40
N SER A 475 -14.39 18.44 -22.32
CA SER A 475 -13.18 19.27 -22.38
C SER A 475 -11.95 18.48 -22.86
N ALA A 476 -11.76 17.24 -22.40
CA ALA A 476 -10.68 16.38 -22.88
C ALA A 476 -10.80 16.09 -24.39
N VAL A 477 -12.02 15.86 -24.89
CA VAL A 477 -12.30 15.63 -26.32
C VAL A 477 -12.06 16.90 -27.14
N ALA A 478 -12.42 18.08 -26.62
CA ALA A 478 -12.09 19.38 -27.20
C ALA A 478 -10.58 19.71 -27.16
N ARG A 479 -9.81 18.96 -26.36
CA ARG A 479 -8.40 19.21 -26.02
C ARG A 479 -8.17 20.50 -25.21
N ASP A 480 -9.18 20.92 -24.46
CA ASP A 480 -9.06 21.97 -23.44
C ASP A 480 -8.13 21.51 -22.30
N PRO A 481 -7.42 22.43 -21.62
CA PRO A 481 -6.66 22.11 -20.42
C PRO A 481 -7.56 21.53 -19.31
N LEU A 482 -7.29 20.28 -18.91
CA LEU A 482 -7.96 19.64 -17.80
C LEU A 482 -7.51 20.26 -16.45
N PRO A 483 -8.43 20.72 -15.59
CA PRO A 483 -8.06 21.33 -14.32
C PRO A 483 -7.66 20.27 -13.30
N HIS A 484 -6.38 20.27 -12.91
CA HIS A 484 -5.90 19.50 -11.77
C HIS A 484 -6.72 19.83 -10.50
N GLN A 485 -7.23 18.80 -9.82
CA GLN A 485 -7.53 18.96 -8.39
C GLN A 485 -6.19 19.07 -7.66
N ARG A 486 -6.07 19.99 -6.69
CA ARG A 486 -4.96 20.06 -5.74
C ARG A 486 -5.50 19.85 -4.34
N ALA A 487 -5.07 18.80 -3.68
CA ALA A 487 -5.50 18.44 -2.34
C ALA A 487 -4.82 19.32 -1.27
N ASP A 488 -5.50 19.52 -0.15
CA ASP A 488 -4.95 20.29 0.97
C ASP A 488 -3.69 19.63 1.53
N ARG A 489 -2.57 20.38 1.52
CA ARG A 489 -1.26 19.94 2.02
C ARG A 489 -1.00 20.40 3.47
N SER A 490 -1.98 21.04 4.12
CA SER A 490 -1.80 21.65 5.46
C SER A 490 -1.49 20.60 6.54
N PRO A 491 -0.63 20.91 7.53
CA PRO A 491 -0.39 20.05 8.70
C PRO A 491 -1.67 19.81 9.49
N GLN A 492 -1.85 18.58 10.00
CA GLN A 492 -3.06 18.16 10.72
C GLN A 492 -2.87 18.04 12.25
N GLY A 493 -1.74 18.50 12.79
CA GLY A 493 -1.45 18.45 14.23
C GLY A 493 -1.25 17.04 14.80
N TRP A 494 -0.93 16.06 13.95
CA TRP A 494 -0.63 14.68 14.33
C TRP A 494 0.63 14.56 15.20
N LYS A 495 0.62 13.65 16.17
CA LYS A 495 1.74 13.38 17.09
C LYS A 495 2.99 12.83 16.40
N ILE A 496 2.87 12.28 15.19
CA ILE A 496 4.02 11.90 14.35
C ILE A 496 4.93 13.09 13.99
N ASP A 497 4.40 14.32 13.98
CA ASP A 497 5.13 15.54 13.63
C ASP A 497 5.58 16.30 14.90
N PRO A 498 6.85 16.17 15.33
CA PRO A 498 7.37 16.87 16.52
C PRO A 498 7.59 18.37 16.29
N TYR A 499 7.42 18.87 15.05
CA TYR A 499 7.72 20.25 14.67
C TYR A 499 6.47 21.09 14.36
N GLY A 500 5.28 20.47 14.37
CA GLY A 500 4.02 21.13 14.03
C GLY A 500 3.95 21.60 12.57
N GLY A 501 4.53 20.82 11.64
CA GLY A 501 4.50 21.10 10.21
C GLY A 501 5.60 22.02 9.68
N THR A 502 6.52 22.48 10.55
CA THR A 502 7.66 23.33 10.15
C THR A 502 8.94 22.48 10.05
N PRO A 503 9.52 22.23 8.86
CA PRO A 503 10.71 21.39 8.74
C PRO A 503 11.93 21.94 9.49
N ARG A 504 12.45 21.16 10.46
CA ARG A 504 13.65 21.52 11.24
C ARG A 504 14.78 20.50 11.19
N TYR A 505 14.44 19.22 11.03
CA TYR A 505 15.39 18.10 10.95
C TYR A 505 16.25 17.92 12.22
N GLU A 506 15.67 18.19 13.40
CA GLU A 506 16.37 18.16 14.70
C GLU A 506 16.82 16.75 15.09
N ALA A 507 16.16 15.69 14.63
CA ALA A 507 16.54 14.30 14.92
C ALA A 507 17.83 13.92 14.18
N VAL A 508 17.99 14.37 12.92
CA VAL A 508 19.26 14.21 12.17
C VAL A 508 20.36 15.09 12.77
N GLN A 509 20.06 16.34 13.16
CA GLN A 509 21.03 17.19 13.87
C GLN A 509 21.52 16.53 15.17
N LYS A 510 20.58 16.02 15.98
CA LYS A 510 20.86 15.27 17.23
C LYS A 510 21.76 14.06 16.97
N LEU A 511 21.53 13.30 15.89
CA LEU A 511 22.37 12.16 15.54
C LEU A 511 23.77 12.61 15.12
N VAL A 512 23.87 13.58 14.20
CA VAL A 512 25.14 14.09 13.64
C VAL A 512 26.01 14.81 14.68
N ALA A 513 25.41 15.43 15.70
CA ALA A 513 26.12 16.04 16.82
C ALA A 513 26.84 15.02 17.73
N THR A 514 26.48 13.73 17.70
CA THR A 514 27.07 12.68 18.57
C THR A 514 28.33 12.03 17.98
N ARG A 515 29.10 12.74 17.16
CA ARG A 515 30.30 12.16 16.52
C ARG A 515 31.49 12.13 17.46
N ASP A 516 32.19 11.00 17.49
CA ASP A 516 33.50 10.88 18.10
C ASP A 516 34.54 11.72 17.31
N PRO A 517 35.25 12.68 17.94
CA PRO A 517 36.19 13.56 17.24
C PRO A 517 37.41 12.87 16.61
N ALA A 518 37.77 11.65 17.05
CA ALA A 518 38.98 10.96 16.58
C ALA A 518 38.72 10.00 15.41
N SER A 519 37.58 9.30 15.42
CA SER A 519 37.17 8.32 14.39
C SER A 519 36.08 8.83 13.44
N GLY A 520 35.40 9.93 13.79
CA GLY A 520 34.25 10.44 13.06
C GLY A 520 32.97 9.59 13.17
N ALA A 521 32.98 8.54 13.99
CA ALA A 521 31.86 7.61 14.16
C ALA A 521 30.69 8.23 14.94
N LEU A 522 29.46 7.91 14.54
CA LEU A 522 28.22 8.38 15.18
C LEU A 522 27.90 7.54 16.43
N LEU A 523 28.19 8.08 17.62
CA LEU A 523 27.95 7.40 18.91
C LEU A 523 26.45 7.24 19.22
N GLY A 524 25.61 8.14 18.69
CA GLY A 524 24.16 8.12 18.89
C GLY A 524 23.39 7.04 18.12
N ILE A 525 24.04 6.28 17.23
CA ILE A 525 23.38 5.19 16.48
C ILE A 525 22.82 4.12 17.42
N ASP A 526 23.58 3.72 18.43
CA ASP A 526 23.14 2.66 19.35
C ASP A 526 22.01 3.14 20.28
N ALA A 527 21.99 4.43 20.63
CA ALA A 527 20.85 5.06 21.32
C ALA A 527 19.60 5.18 20.43
N LEU A 528 19.75 5.44 19.13
CA LEU A 528 18.65 5.42 18.17
C LEU A 528 18.08 4.01 17.99
N LEU A 529 18.94 3.00 17.83
CA LEU A 529 18.52 1.60 17.72
C LEU A 529 17.84 1.10 19.00
N GLU A 530 18.31 1.50 20.18
CA GLU A 530 17.66 1.15 21.44
C GLU A 530 16.33 1.90 21.63
N SER A 531 16.22 3.17 21.22
CA SER A 531 14.92 3.89 21.22
C SER A 531 13.90 3.22 20.28
N LEU A 532 14.33 2.78 19.09
CA LEU A 532 13.51 2.02 18.14
C LEU A 532 13.20 0.58 18.62
N LYS A 533 13.95 0.06 19.58
CA LYS A 533 13.70 -1.22 20.24
C LYS A 533 12.70 -1.06 21.38
N GLU A 534 12.90 -0.07 22.25
CA GLU A 534 11.98 0.27 23.32
C GLU A 534 10.60 0.69 22.80
N SER A 535 10.54 1.45 21.70
CA SER A 535 9.28 1.86 21.06
C SER A 535 8.44 0.69 20.56
N THR A 536 9.03 -0.50 20.46
CA THR A 536 8.46 -1.71 19.83
C THR A 536 8.09 -1.55 18.35
N LEU A 537 8.53 -0.48 17.67
CA LEU A 537 8.13 -0.13 16.31
C LEU A 537 8.33 -1.29 15.32
N ARG A 538 7.20 -1.74 14.75
CA ARG A 538 7.11 -2.77 13.70
C ARG A 538 6.83 -2.13 12.34
N GLY A 539 7.19 -2.81 11.25
CA GLY A 539 6.93 -2.33 9.88
C GLY A 539 5.44 -2.18 9.56
N MET A 540 5.01 -0.96 9.23
CA MET A 540 3.59 -0.60 9.05
C MET A 540 2.97 -1.07 7.72
N GLY A 541 3.79 -1.47 6.74
CA GLY A 541 3.34 -2.10 5.49
C GLY A 541 2.92 -3.55 5.65
N GLY A 542 1.98 -3.84 6.56
CA GLY A 542 1.35 -5.15 6.79
C GLY A 542 2.22 -6.22 7.47
N ALA A 543 3.50 -6.38 7.09
CA ALA A 543 4.34 -7.49 7.54
C ALA A 543 4.81 -7.44 9.01
N ARG A 544 4.64 -6.31 9.72
CA ARG A 544 4.93 -6.09 11.15
C ARG A 544 6.29 -6.61 11.67
N PHE A 545 7.34 -6.69 10.83
CA PHE A 545 8.68 -7.06 11.29
C PHE A 545 9.33 -5.93 12.13
N PRO A 546 10.04 -6.19 13.25
CA PRO A 546 10.64 -5.15 14.09
C PRO A 546 11.69 -4.30 13.36
N THR A 547 11.53 -2.97 13.41
CA THR A 547 12.33 -2.02 12.61
C THR A 547 13.79 -1.99 13.05
N HIS A 548 14.06 -1.95 14.36
CA HIS A 548 15.44 -1.95 14.89
C HIS A 548 16.24 -3.19 14.47
N ILE A 549 15.61 -4.38 14.42
CA ILE A 549 16.25 -5.62 13.96
C ILE A 549 16.60 -5.51 12.48
N LYS A 550 15.69 -5.01 11.63
CA LYS A 550 15.95 -4.84 10.20
C LYS A 550 17.12 -3.88 9.95
N TRP A 551 17.19 -2.78 10.70
CA TRP A 551 18.26 -1.78 10.57
C TRP A 551 19.61 -2.32 11.07
N ALA A 552 19.63 -2.95 12.24
CA ALA A 552 20.84 -3.59 12.78
C ALA A 552 21.38 -4.70 11.86
N ALA A 553 20.50 -5.49 11.24
CA ALA A 553 20.89 -6.54 10.30
C ALA A 553 21.55 -6.02 9.01
N VAL A 554 21.22 -4.79 8.56
CA VAL A 554 21.88 -4.14 7.41
C VAL A 554 23.16 -3.41 7.85
N ARG A 555 23.15 -2.77 9.03
CA ARG A 555 24.35 -2.17 9.65
C ARG A 555 25.48 -3.20 9.81
N SER A 556 25.16 -4.43 10.24
CA SER A 556 26.16 -5.49 10.45
C SER A 556 26.74 -6.10 9.18
N GLN A 557 26.11 -5.94 8.00
CA GLN A 557 26.68 -6.44 6.75
C GLN A 557 27.96 -5.68 6.38
N GLN A 558 28.99 -6.43 5.98
CA GLN A 558 30.24 -5.88 5.45
C GLN A 558 30.05 -5.59 3.95
N SER A 559 29.78 -4.33 3.60
CA SER A 559 29.80 -3.82 2.23
C SER A 559 30.03 -2.31 2.23
N ASP A 560 30.85 -1.84 1.28
CA ASP A 560 31.11 -0.42 0.99
C ASP A 560 29.88 0.29 0.38
N THR A 561 28.84 -0.46 0.01
CA THR A 561 27.60 0.08 -0.55
C THR A 561 26.40 -0.65 0.04
N LYS A 562 25.45 0.14 0.56
CA LYS A 562 24.17 -0.31 1.10
C LYS A 562 23.11 0.72 0.74
N TYR A 563 21.85 0.31 0.72
CA TYR A 563 20.74 1.18 0.33
C TYR A 563 19.66 1.28 1.39
N VAL A 564 18.92 2.39 1.38
CA VAL A 564 17.59 2.47 2.00
C VAL A 564 16.57 2.68 0.90
N VAL A 565 15.49 1.90 0.92
CA VAL A 565 14.35 2.04 0.03
C VAL A 565 13.10 2.26 0.89
N CYS A 566 12.49 3.43 0.74
CA CYS A 566 11.13 3.64 1.21
C CYS A 566 10.15 3.04 0.19
N ASN A 567 9.27 2.16 0.67
CA ASN A 567 8.14 1.65 -0.10
C ASN A 567 6.88 2.49 0.18
N GLY A 568 6.53 3.31 -0.82
CA GLY A 568 5.27 4.04 -0.96
C GLY A 568 4.48 3.59 -2.19
N ASP A 569 4.59 2.31 -2.58
CA ASP A 569 3.67 1.68 -3.52
C ASP A 569 2.38 1.28 -2.76
N GLU A 570 1.61 2.29 -2.34
CA GLU A 570 0.39 2.14 -1.54
C GLU A 570 -0.76 1.63 -2.42
N SER A 571 -0.69 0.34 -2.75
CA SER A 571 -1.48 -0.28 -3.81
C SER A 571 -2.58 -1.24 -3.29
N GLU A 572 -2.64 -1.54 -1.99
CA GLU A 572 -3.72 -2.35 -1.38
C GLU A 572 -5.04 -1.54 -1.35
N PRO A 573 -6.13 -2.00 -2.00
CA PRO A 573 -7.40 -1.29 -2.03
C PRO A 573 -7.98 -0.98 -0.64
N GLY A 574 -8.46 0.26 -0.48
CA GLY A 574 -8.87 0.80 0.82
C GLY A 574 -7.73 1.47 1.61
N THR A 575 -6.48 1.42 1.14
CA THR A 575 -5.34 2.14 1.77
C THR A 575 -5.03 3.44 1.04
N PHE A 576 -4.74 4.50 1.82
CA PHE A 576 -4.44 5.85 1.37
C PHE A 576 -3.80 6.70 2.50
N LYS A 577 -3.17 6.05 3.50
CA LYS A 577 -2.53 6.70 4.65
C LYS A 577 -1.19 7.31 4.25
N ASP A 578 -0.43 6.59 3.42
CA ASP A 578 0.86 7.04 2.95
C ASP A 578 0.68 8.19 1.96
N ARG A 579 -0.39 8.21 1.16
CA ARG A 579 -0.85 9.39 0.40
C ARG A 579 -0.93 10.65 1.26
N GLU A 580 -1.73 10.61 2.34
CA GLU A 580 -1.90 11.78 3.22
C GLU A 580 -0.59 12.15 3.95
N LEU A 581 0.20 11.17 4.37
CA LEU A 581 1.50 11.37 5.02
C LEU A 581 2.54 12.01 4.07
N LEU A 582 2.64 11.51 2.83
CA LEU A 582 3.52 12.05 1.78
C LEU A 582 3.09 13.46 1.37
N ARG A 583 1.79 13.78 1.35
CA ARG A 583 1.33 15.12 0.98
C ARG A 583 1.47 16.15 2.10
N ARG A 584 1.22 15.77 3.36
CA ARG A 584 1.13 16.71 4.51
C ARG A 584 2.38 16.81 5.37
N ALA A 585 3.20 15.76 5.44
CA ALA A 585 4.42 15.75 6.25
C ALA A 585 5.65 15.11 5.55
N PRO A 586 5.90 15.35 4.24
CA PRO A 586 7.00 14.69 3.50
C PRO A 586 8.39 14.93 4.08
N HIS A 587 8.59 16.03 4.81
CA HIS A 587 9.84 16.35 5.48
C HIS A 587 10.25 15.29 6.53
N LEU A 588 9.29 14.69 7.25
CA LEU A 588 9.55 13.60 8.20
C LEU A 588 10.01 12.32 7.49
N LEU A 589 9.57 12.09 6.25
CA LEU A 589 10.02 10.94 5.46
C LEU A 589 11.46 11.14 5.00
N VAL A 590 11.80 12.35 4.54
CA VAL A 590 13.19 12.67 4.17
C VAL A 590 14.10 12.57 5.40
N GLU A 591 13.65 13.03 6.57
CA GLU A 591 14.41 12.88 7.82
C GLU A 591 14.59 11.41 8.23
N GLY A 592 13.51 10.62 8.26
CA GLY A 592 13.55 9.19 8.58
C GLY A 592 14.41 8.37 7.61
N MET A 593 14.43 8.74 6.33
CA MET A 593 15.35 8.18 5.33
C MET A 593 16.81 8.46 5.66
N VAL A 594 17.16 9.67 6.09
CA VAL A 594 18.53 10.03 6.51
C VAL A 594 18.92 9.31 7.80
N LEU A 595 18.03 9.23 8.80
CA LEU A 595 18.27 8.47 10.03
C LEU A 595 18.54 6.99 9.74
N ALA A 596 17.76 6.37 8.84
CA ALA A 596 17.98 5.00 8.38
C ALA A 596 19.32 4.86 7.63
N GLY A 597 19.64 5.82 6.76
CA GLY A 597 20.86 5.83 5.96
C GLY A 597 22.13 5.88 6.81
N LEU A 598 22.20 6.85 7.70
CA LEU A 598 23.31 7.03 8.65
C LEU A 598 23.43 5.84 9.61
N THR A 599 22.31 5.26 10.07
CA THR A 599 22.31 4.06 10.94
C THR A 599 22.87 2.82 10.23
N ALA A 600 22.55 2.63 8.96
CA ALA A 600 23.00 1.48 8.18
C ALA A 600 24.47 1.58 7.74
N GLY A 601 25.00 2.80 7.59
CA GLY A 601 26.14 3.07 6.71
C GLY A 601 25.77 2.88 5.25
N ALA A 602 24.59 3.36 4.84
CA ALA A 602 24.12 3.30 3.46
C ALA A 602 24.57 4.53 2.67
N THR A 603 24.83 4.35 1.38
CA THR A 603 25.42 5.39 0.50
C THR A 603 24.39 6.11 -0.37
N LYS A 604 23.15 5.61 -0.43
CA LYS A 604 22.03 6.27 -1.13
C LYS A 604 20.66 5.82 -0.61
N GLY A 605 19.71 6.75 -0.62
CA GLY A 605 18.29 6.51 -0.37
C GLY A 605 17.45 6.63 -1.65
N TYR A 606 16.45 5.75 -1.79
CA TYR A 606 15.39 5.87 -2.78
C TYR A 606 14.02 5.90 -2.12
N ILE A 607 13.12 6.77 -2.61
CA ILE A 607 11.70 6.76 -2.23
C ILE A 607 10.91 6.25 -3.43
N TYR A 608 10.44 5.01 -3.36
CA TYR A 608 9.66 4.36 -4.40
C TYR A 608 8.18 4.72 -4.21
N ILE A 609 7.59 5.49 -5.12
CA ILE A 609 6.21 6.00 -5.02
C ILE A 609 5.39 5.51 -6.21
N ARG A 610 4.16 5.06 -5.98
CA ARG A 610 3.25 4.66 -7.06
C ARG A 610 2.96 5.79 -8.06
N HIS A 611 2.80 5.47 -9.35
CA HIS A 611 2.74 6.51 -10.39
C HIS A 611 1.52 7.44 -10.26
N GLU A 612 0.41 6.95 -9.71
CA GLU A 612 -0.85 7.67 -9.55
C GLU A 612 -0.78 8.80 -8.52
N TYR A 613 0.26 8.81 -7.67
CA TYR A 613 0.45 9.77 -6.57
C TYR A 613 1.24 11.00 -7.04
N HIS A 614 0.72 11.68 -8.07
CA HIS A 614 1.38 12.82 -8.72
C HIS A 614 1.62 14.01 -7.77
N GLU A 615 0.67 14.35 -6.89
CA GLU A 615 0.82 15.45 -5.93
C GLU A 615 1.83 15.14 -4.82
N GLU A 616 1.86 13.89 -4.38
CA GLU A 616 2.76 13.40 -3.35
C GLU A 616 4.20 13.31 -3.86
N ILE A 617 4.40 12.93 -5.14
CA ILE A 617 5.70 13.00 -5.81
C ILE A 617 6.20 14.45 -5.83
N GLU A 618 5.37 15.43 -6.23
CA GLU A 618 5.72 16.86 -6.15
C GLU A 618 6.14 17.25 -4.71
N ALA A 619 5.32 16.91 -3.71
CA ALA A 619 5.53 17.29 -2.31
C ALA A 619 6.81 16.66 -1.71
N VAL A 620 7.15 15.42 -2.09
CA VAL A 620 8.40 14.77 -1.70
C VAL A 620 9.61 15.37 -2.42
N GLU A 621 9.51 15.70 -3.71
CA GLU A 621 10.60 16.40 -4.42
C GLU A 621 10.81 17.84 -3.92
N GLU A 622 9.76 18.50 -3.42
CA GLU A 622 9.84 19.76 -2.68
C GLU A 622 10.58 19.58 -1.34
N ALA A 623 10.18 18.59 -0.53
CA ALA A 623 10.82 18.30 0.75
C ALA A 623 12.29 17.86 0.61
N ILE A 624 12.66 17.10 -0.42
CA ILE A 624 14.06 16.74 -0.71
C ILE A 624 14.88 17.99 -1.07
N ARG A 625 14.29 18.97 -1.80
CA ARG A 625 14.99 20.23 -2.12
C ARG A 625 15.17 21.12 -0.87
N ASP A 626 14.17 21.20 -0.01
CA ASP A 626 14.26 21.91 1.28
C ASP A 626 15.28 21.26 2.24
N ALA A 627 15.25 19.93 2.37
CA ALA A 627 16.24 19.21 3.16
C ALA A 627 17.67 19.44 2.65
N ARG A 628 17.90 19.44 1.33
CA ARG A 628 19.22 19.74 0.74
C ARG A 628 19.65 21.19 0.96
N SER A 629 18.77 22.17 0.82
CA SER A 629 19.13 23.59 1.01
C SER A 629 19.48 23.93 2.46
N ARG A 630 18.96 23.16 3.43
CA ARG A 630 19.30 23.23 4.86
C ARG A 630 20.50 22.37 5.26
N GLY A 631 21.04 21.55 4.36
CA GLY A 631 22.08 20.57 4.67
C GLY A 631 21.61 19.34 5.47
N ALA A 632 20.31 19.06 5.53
CA ALA A 632 19.77 17.88 6.21
C ALA A 632 19.92 16.57 5.42
N CYS A 633 20.10 16.64 4.09
CA CYS A 633 20.46 15.50 3.23
C CYS A 633 21.32 15.95 2.03
N GLY A 634 21.93 15.00 1.32
CA GLY A 634 22.86 15.30 0.22
C GLY A 634 24.30 14.89 0.52
N ASP A 635 25.27 15.65 0.00
CA ASP A 635 26.69 15.25 -0.02
C ASP A 635 27.49 15.64 1.25
N ASP A 636 26.98 16.58 2.05
CA ASP A 636 27.56 16.96 3.34
C ASP A 636 26.45 17.36 4.33
N ILE A 637 26.06 16.41 5.20
CA ILE A 637 24.96 16.58 6.14
C ILE A 637 25.44 17.45 7.32
N PHE A 638 24.88 18.65 7.43
CA PHE A 638 25.18 19.67 8.44
C PHE A 638 26.68 19.97 8.64
N GLY A 639 27.50 19.88 7.59
CA GLY A 639 28.94 20.16 7.64
C GLY A 639 29.77 19.06 8.32
N SER A 640 29.25 17.82 8.37
CA SER A 640 29.92 16.68 9.02
C SER A 640 30.84 15.87 8.10
N GLY A 641 30.75 16.06 6.78
CA GLY A 641 31.39 15.20 5.78
C GLY A 641 30.74 13.80 5.68
N LEU A 642 29.53 13.61 6.23
CA LEU A 642 28.70 12.44 6.00
C LEU A 642 27.73 12.72 4.86
N SER A 643 27.62 11.81 3.89
CA SER A 643 26.71 11.94 2.75
C SER A 643 25.56 10.92 2.80
N PHE A 644 24.37 11.39 2.46
CA PHE A 644 23.22 10.54 2.14
C PHE A 644 22.29 11.24 1.12
N PRO A 645 22.54 11.04 -0.19
CA PRO A 645 21.63 11.53 -1.23
C PRO A 645 20.35 10.69 -1.28
N VAL A 646 19.19 11.37 -1.25
CA VAL A 646 17.86 10.77 -1.42
C VAL A 646 17.28 11.18 -2.78
N GLU A 647 16.76 10.23 -3.56
CA GLU A 647 16.08 10.45 -4.84
C GLU A 647 14.71 9.74 -4.87
N VAL A 648 13.74 10.24 -5.64
CA VAL A 648 12.47 9.55 -5.91
C VAL A 648 12.64 8.54 -7.05
N PHE A 649 11.96 7.40 -6.96
CA PHE A 649 11.75 6.45 -8.04
C PHE A 649 10.24 6.34 -8.28
N VAL A 650 9.78 6.72 -9.48
CA VAL A 650 8.36 6.58 -9.83
C VAL A 650 8.12 5.14 -10.27
N SER A 651 7.31 4.41 -9.50
CA SER A 651 6.88 3.03 -9.78
C SER A 651 6.23 2.93 -11.17
N PRO A 652 6.40 1.83 -11.91
CA PRO A 652 5.60 1.52 -13.08
C PRO A 652 4.20 0.96 -12.71
N GLY A 653 3.84 0.91 -11.42
CA GLY A 653 2.55 0.45 -10.93
C GLY A 653 2.36 -1.08 -10.90
N GLY A 654 1.13 -1.49 -10.54
CA GLY A 654 0.75 -2.88 -10.30
C GLY A 654 1.02 -3.32 -8.86
N TYR A 655 0.01 -3.84 -8.16
CA TYR A 655 0.02 -4.04 -6.70
C TYR A 655 1.13 -4.99 -6.19
N ILE A 656 1.61 -5.91 -7.04
CA ILE A 656 2.76 -6.76 -6.70
C ILE A 656 4.05 -5.96 -6.44
N CYS A 657 4.17 -4.72 -6.95
CA CYS A 657 5.28 -3.80 -6.64
C CYS A 657 5.31 -3.37 -5.16
N GLY A 658 4.23 -3.58 -4.39
CA GLY A 658 4.23 -3.45 -2.93
C GLY A 658 5.03 -4.55 -2.21
N GLU A 659 5.30 -5.70 -2.85
CA GLU A 659 6.10 -6.77 -2.27
C GLU A 659 7.60 -6.41 -2.26
N GLU A 660 8.27 -6.56 -1.11
CA GLU A 660 9.61 -6.02 -0.84
C GLU A 660 10.71 -6.43 -1.84
N SER A 661 10.53 -7.50 -2.59
CA SER A 661 11.52 -8.03 -3.54
C SER A 661 11.08 -7.91 -5.00
N ALA A 662 9.78 -7.90 -5.29
CA ALA A 662 9.24 -7.50 -6.58
C ALA A 662 9.52 -6.01 -6.86
N LEU A 663 9.42 -5.15 -5.83
CA LEU A 663 9.86 -3.75 -5.85
C LEU A 663 11.31 -3.63 -6.32
N LEU A 664 12.21 -4.48 -5.81
CA LEU A 664 13.61 -4.50 -6.19
C LEU A 664 13.82 -4.96 -7.64
N GLU A 665 13.06 -5.94 -8.13
CA GLU A 665 13.13 -6.33 -9.55
C GLU A 665 12.66 -5.18 -10.47
N ALA A 666 11.64 -4.42 -10.08
CA ALA A 666 11.20 -3.22 -10.80
C ALA A 666 12.28 -2.11 -10.80
N MET A 667 12.95 -1.88 -9.66
CA MET A 667 14.09 -0.96 -9.58
C MET A 667 15.35 -1.45 -10.31
N GLU A 668 15.49 -2.77 -10.53
CA GLU A 668 16.57 -3.40 -11.30
C GLU A 668 16.20 -3.63 -12.78
N ASP A 669 15.20 -2.91 -13.29
CA ASP A 669 14.75 -2.91 -14.69
C ASP A 669 14.33 -4.29 -15.22
N ARG A 670 13.49 -4.98 -14.42
CA ARG A 670 12.90 -6.28 -14.72
C ARG A 670 11.39 -6.27 -14.43
N ARG A 671 10.75 -7.39 -14.77
CA ARG A 671 9.38 -7.72 -14.36
C ARG A 671 9.35 -7.88 -12.83
N ALA A 672 8.35 -7.30 -12.16
CA ALA A 672 8.22 -7.34 -10.70
C ALA A 672 7.72 -8.71 -10.21
N GLU A 673 8.60 -9.71 -10.31
CA GLU A 673 8.36 -11.07 -9.79
C GLU A 673 9.10 -11.25 -8.45
N PRO A 674 8.41 -11.55 -7.33
CA PRO A 674 9.04 -11.74 -6.03
C PRO A 674 10.21 -12.73 -6.05
N ARG A 675 11.33 -12.35 -5.43
CA ARG A 675 12.54 -13.17 -5.33
C ARG A 675 12.28 -14.39 -4.46
N ASN A 676 12.95 -15.49 -4.78
CA ASN A 676 12.98 -16.65 -3.90
C ASN A 676 13.82 -16.27 -2.67
N LYS A 677 13.26 -16.42 -1.47
CA LYS A 677 13.92 -16.12 -0.18
C LYS A 677 14.19 -17.45 0.56
N PRO A 678 15.37 -17.64 1.20
CA PRO A 678 16.54 -16.76 1.21
C PRO A 678 17.26 -16.70 -0.16
N PRO A 679 18.13 -15.69 -0.41
CA PRO A 679 18.56 -14.62 0.50
C PRO A 679 17.49 -13.53 0.71
N PHE A 680 17.55 -12.85 1.85
CA PHE A 680 16.66 -11.72 2.17
C PHE A 680 17.28 -10.37 1.72
N PRO A 681 16.46 -9.32 1.46
CA PRO A 681 16.95 -8.00 1.05
C PRO A 681 17.95 -7.34 1.99
N THR A 682 17.92 -7.69 3.28
CA THR A 682 18.89 -7.21 4.28
C THR A 682 20.32 -7.68 4.02
N VAL A 683 20.50 -8.77 3.26
CA VAL A 683 21.80 -9.31 2.84
C VAL A 683 22.04 -9.08 1.34
N LYS A 684 21.04 -9.33 0.49
CA LYS A 684 21.09 -9.12 -0.96
C LYS A 684 19.79 -8.49 -1.48
N GLY A 685 19.68 -7.18 -1.30
CA GLY A 685 18.60 -6.35 -1.80
C GLY A 685 18.93 -5.69 -3.14
N LEU A 686 18.77 -4.37 -3.21
CA LEU A 686 18.93 -3.57 -4.42
C LEU A 686 20.37 -3.69 -4.98
N PHE A 687 20.48 -4.01 -6.27
CA PHE A 687 21.74 -4.32 -6.95
C PHE A 687 22.59 -5.39 -6.23
N ASN A 688 21.92 -6.35 -5.60
CA ASN A 688 22.48 -7.38 -4.70
C ASN A 688 23.18 -6.86 -3.43
N GLN A 689 23.01 -5.57 -3.07
CA GLN A 689 23.62 -4.97 -1.88
C GLN A 689 22.71 -5.06 -0.65
N PRO A 690 23.26 -5.04 0.58
CA PRO A 690 22.48 -4.93 1.80
C PRO A 690 21.50 -3.74 1.75
N THR A 691 20.21 -3.99 1.94
CA THR A 691 19.17 -2.97 1.75
C THR A 691 18.17 -2.95 2.89
N ILE A 692 17.96 -1.77 3.48
CA ILE A 692 16.78 -1.51 4.33
C ILE A 692 15.59 -1.26 3.41
N ILE A 693 14.48 -1.98 3.64
CA ILE A 693 13.19 -1.72 3.00
C ILE A 693 12.15 -1.49 4.09
N ASN A 694 11.60 -0.28 4.14
CA ASN A 694 10.57 0.13 5.11
C ASN A 694 9.45 0.90 4.41
N ASN A 695 8.24 0.84 4.96
CA ASN A 695 7.10 1.61 4.48
C ASN A 695 7.19 3.07 4.96
N VAL A 696 6.59 4.00 4.21
CA VAL A 696 6.53 5.46 4.46
C VAL A 696 6.33 5.80 5.93
N GLU A 697 5.19 5.39 6.51
CA GLU A 697 4.86 5.64 7.92
C GLU A 697 5.92 5.08 8.89
N THR A 698 6.53 3.94 8.56
CA THR A 698 7.55 3.32 9.43
C THR A 698 8.81 4.18 9.54
N LEU A 699 9.15 4.90 8.47
CA LEU A 699 10.28 5.84 8.47
C LEU A 699 9.90 7.15 9.17
N MET A 700 8.69 7.65 8.94
CA MET A 700 8.18 8.90 9.50
C MET A 700 7.98 8.87 11.02
N TRP A 701 7.78 7.70 11.63
CA TRP A 701 7.78 7.57 13.10
C TRP A 701 9.17 7.76 13.73
N THR A 702 10.27 7.57 12.97
CA THR A 702 11.63 7.49 13.54
C THR A 702 12.19 8.81 14.09
N PRO A 703 11.95 10.01 13.51
CA PRO A 703 12.36 11.27 14.12
C PRO A 703 11.67 11.51 15.48
N ALA A 704 10.34 11.35 15.55
CA ALA A 704 9.58 11.53 16.78
C ALA A 704 10.03 10.56 17.90
N ILE A 705 10.24 9.27 17.57
CA ILE A 705 10.78 8.26 18.50
C ILE A 705 12.21 8.61 18.94
N TYR A 706 13.05 9.16 18.07
CA TYR A 706 14.42 9.53 18.46
C TYR A 706 14.47 10.80 19.32
N LEU A 707 13.58 11.77 19.10
CA LEU A 707 13.49 12.98 19.89
C LEU A 707 12.86 12.72 21.26
N ASN A 708 11.69 12.08 21.29
CA ASN A 708 10.88 11.90 22.50
C ASN A 708 11.21 10.63 23.31
N GLY A 709 11.94 9.67 22.73
CA GLY A 709 12.27 8.38 23.33
C GLY A 709 11.29 7.26 22.98
N GLY A 710 11.72 6.01 23.20
CA GLY A 710 10.96 4.82 22.81
C GLY A 710 9.69 4.65 23.64
N ALA A 711 9.81 4.81 24.95
CA ALA A 711 8.69 4.82 25.90
C ALA A 711 7.54 5.73 25.44
N TRP A 712 7.85 6.98 25.04
CA TRP A 712 6.85 7.97 24.63
C TRP A 712 5.92 7.44 23.54
N TYR A 713 6.44 6.71 22.54
CA TYR A 713 5.62 6.12 21.48
C TYR A 713 4.91 4.85 21.96
N ARG A 714 5.64 3.90 22.57
CA ARG A 714 5.11 2.62 23.07
C ARG A 714 3.86 2.84 23.93
N ASP A 715 3.93 3.79 24.85
CA ASP A 715 2.93 4.06 25.88
C ASP A 715 1.72 4.89 25.37
N GLN A 716 1.63 5.17 24.05
CA GLN A 716 0.42 5.75 23.44
C GLN A 716 -0.70 4.73 23.18
N GLY A 717 -0.41 3.42 23.22
CA GLY A 717 -1.36 2.36 22.90
C GLY A 717 -2.48 2.21 23.93
N VAL A 718 -3.57 1.55 23.54
CA VAL A 718 -4.74 1.28 24.41
C VAL A 718 -5.16 -0.19 24.35
N ASN A 719 -5.92 -0.67 25.33
CA ASN A 719 -6.46 -2.04 25.37
C ASN A 719 -5.41 -3.16 25.19
N GLY A 720 -4.15 -2.90 25.56
CA GLY A 720 -3.01 -3.82 25.41
C GLY A 720 -2.21 -3.68 24.11
N GLY A 721 -2.66 -2.85 23.16
CA GLY A 721 -1.83 -2.43 22.02
C GLY A 721 -0.70 -1.48 22.44
N GLN A 722 0.31 -1.32 21.59
CA GLN A 722 1.50 -0.49 21.85
C GLN A 722 1.80 0.39 20.63
N GLY A 723 1.99 1.69 20.84
CA GLY A 723 2.23 2.65 19.75
C GLY A 723 0.99 3.35 19.17
N LEU A 724 1.25 4.27 18.26
CA LEU A 724 0.29 4.91 17.36
C LEU A 724 0.42 4.37 15.95
N TRP A 725 -0.64 4.44 15.16
CA TRP A 725 -0.62 4.15 13.73
C TRP A 725 -1.64 4.99 12.97
N PHE A 726 -1.48 5.04 11.65
CA PHE A 726 -2.45 5.64 10.75
C PHE A 726 -3.37 4.56 10.17
N CYS A 727 -4.68 4.71 10.39
CA CYS A 727 -5.70 3.84 9.82
C CYS A 727 -6.43 4.56 8.68
N SER A 728 -6.47 3.94 7.49
CA SER A 728 -7.29 4.36 6.36
C SER A 728 -8.67 3.71 6.48
N ILE A 729 -9.71 4.48 6.83
CA ILE A 729 -11.08 3.97 6.94
C ILE A 729 -11.95 4.44 5.77
N SER A 730 -12.58 3.50 5.08
CA SER A 730 -13.42 3.75 3.90
C SER A 730 -14.55 2.72 3.76
N GLY A 731 -15.27 2.76 2.63
CA GLY A 731 -16.47 1.95 2.39
C GLY A 731 -17.72 2.70 2.87
N ASP A 732 -18.58 2.01 3.61
CA ASP A 732 -19.89 2.51 4.05
C ASP A 732 -19.86 3.34 5.34
N VAL A 733 -18.79 4.10 5.60
CA VAL A 733 -18.71 5.07 6.72
C VAL A 733 -19.17 6.47 6.31
N ARG A 734 -19.63 7.26 7.28
CA ARG A 734 -20.10 8.64 7.08
C ARG A 734 -18.93 9.57 6.75
N ASP A 735 -17.87 9.50 7.55
CA ASP A 735 -16.69 10.35 7.46
C ASP A 735 -15.47 9.44 7.16
N PRO A 736 -15.26 9.01 5.91
CA PRO A 736 -14.09 8.24 5.53
C PRO A 736 -12.84 9.13 5.52
N GLY A 737 -11.67 8.57 5.81
CA GLY A 737 -10.44 9.34 5.93
C GLY A 737 -9.28 8.58 6.56
N VAL A 738 -8.21 9.33 6.86
CA VAL A 738 -6.99 8.83 7.51
C VAL A 738 -6.93 9.38 8.94
N TYR A 739 -6.84 8.49 9.93
CA TYR A 739 -6.85 8.88 11.34
C TYR A 739 -5.59 8.38 12.06
N GLU A 740 -4.91 9.28 12.78
CA GLU A 740 -3.94 8.90 13.80
C GLU A 740 -4.70 8.30 15.01
N VAL A 741 -4.40 7.04 15.30
CA VAL A 741 -5.09 6.24 16.33
C VAL A 741 -4.10 5.38 17.11
N PRO A 742 -4.38 5.06 18.39
CA PRO A 742 -3.59 4.08 19.12
C PRO A 742 -3.85 2.66 18.62
N PHE A 743 -2.83 1.79 18.69
CA PHE A 743 -3.10 0.35 18.59
C PHE A 743 -4.04 -0.11 19.71
N GLY A 744 -4.91 -1.05 19.39
CA GLY A 744 -5.95 -1.54 20.28
C GLY A 744 -7.19 -0.64 20.39
N ILE A 745 -7.29 0.47 19.63
CA ILE A 745 -8.57 1.17 19.45
C ILE A 745 -9.65 0.17 19.01
N THR A 746 -10.86 0.23 19.57
CA THR A 746 -11.91 -0.73 19.19
C THR A 746 -12.52 -0.38 17.83
N VAL A 747 -13.10 -1.37 17.15
CA VAL A 747 -13.90 -1.13 15.93
C VAL A 747 -15.05 -0.15 16.22
N ARG A 748 -15.68 -0.23 17.40
CA ARG A 748 -16.72 0.69 17.87
C ARG A 748 -16.22 2.14 17.87
N ASP A 749 -15.01 2.37 18.37
CA ASP A 749 -14.40 3.69 18.46
C ASP A 749 -13.92 4.19 17.10
N LEU A 750 -13.30 3.34 16.28
CA LEU A 750 -12.88 3.71 14.93
C LEU A 750 -14.10 4.08 14.04
N VAL A 751 -15.09 3.19 13.95
CA VAL A 751 -16.26 3.39 13.08
C VAL A 751 -17.15 4.51 13.61
N TYR A 752 -17.59 4.47 14.88
CA TYR A 752 -18.64 5.37 15.38
C TYR A 752 -18.11 6.64 16.07
N ARG A 753 -16.88 6.66 16.59
CA ARG A 753 -16.29 7.86 17.23
C ARG A 753 -15.31 8.63 16.34
N ARG A 754 -14.58 7.96 15.42
CA ARG A 754 -13.67 8.63 14.46
C ARG A 754 -14.31 8.86 13.09
N ALA A 755 -14.86 7.83 12.46
CA ALA A 755 -15.46 7.89 11.12
C ALA A 755 -16.96 8.25 11.07
N GLY A 756 -17.53 8.74 12.19
CA GLY A 756 -18.89 9.28 12.24
C GLY A 756 -20.04 8.26 12.19
N GLY A 757 -19.74 6.97 12.23
CA GLY A 757 -20.69 5.87 12.05
C GLY A 757 -20.89 5.51 10.58
N MET A 758 -21.94 4.73 10.29
CA MET A 758 -22.23 4.25 8.94
C MET A 758 -22.90 5.32 8.07
N ALA A 759 -22.52 5.40 6.80
CA ALA A 759 -23.14 6.24 5.80
C ALA A 759 -24.64 5.91 5.66
N GLY A 760 -25.50 6.93 5.60
CA GLY A 760 -26.95 6.74 5.43
C GLY A 760 -27.68 6.12 6.63
N GLY A 761 -27.00 5.84 7.75
CA GLY A 761 -27.61 5.28 8.95
C GLY A 761 -27.94 3.77 8.91
N GLN A 762 -27.54 3.06 7.85
CA GLN A 762 -27.60 1.60 7.78
C GLN A 762 -26.72 0.93 8.86
N ARG A 763 -27.02 -0.32 9.20
CA ARG A 763 -26.19 -1.12 10.11
C ARG A 763 -24.93 -1.61 9.42
N LEU A 764 -23.88 -1.83 10.22
CA LEU A 764 -22.70 -2.58 9.83
C LEU A 764 -23.08 -4.05 9.62
N LYS A 765 -22.61 -4.66 8.53
CA LYS A 765 -22.76 -6.10 8.24
C LYS A 765 -21.43 -6.83 8.36
N ALA A 766 -20.38 -6.24 7.78
CA ALA A 766 -19.03 -6.79 7.83
C ALA A 766 -17.96 -5.70 7.92
N ILE A 767 -16.76 -6.09 8.33
CA ILE A 767 -15.53 -5.29 8.19
C ILE A 767 -14.50 -6.08 7.37
N ALA A 768 -13.69 -5.37 6.60
CA ALA A 768 -12.45 -5.89 6.00
C ALA A 768 -11.25 -5.18 6.66
N PRO A 769 -10.66 -5.76 7.73
CA PRO A 769 -9.64 -5.11 8.58
C PRO A 769 -8.23 -5.05 7.96
N SER A 770 -8.07 -5.51 6.72
CA SER A 770 -6.82 -5.39 5.96
C SER A 770 -7.10 -5.20 4.46
N GLY A 771 -8.16 -4.46 4.12
CA GLY A 771 -8.64 -4.35 2.73
C GLY A 771 -8.98 -5.73 2.14
N PRO A 772 -8.84 -5.93 0.81
CA PRO A 772 -9.00 -7.23 0.17
C PRO A 772 -8.27 -8.38 0.87
N SER A 773 -7.04 -8.14 1.30
CA SER A 773 -6.18 -9.17 1.92
C SER A 773 -6.70 -9.68 3.26
N GLY A 774 -7.55 -8.92 3.94
CA GLY A 774 -8.13 -9.31 5.24
C GLY A 774 -9.33 -10.26 5.15
N GLY A 775 -9.97 -10.38 3.99
CA GLY A 775 -11.30 -10.99 3.88
C GLY A 775 -12.35 -10.20 4.69
N PHE A 776 -13.43 -10.87 5.09
CA PHE A 776 -14.56 -10.31 5.82
C PHE A 776 -14.66 -10.86 7.24
N LEU A 777 -15.04 -10.03 8.21
CA LEU A 777 -15.50 -10.44 9.54
C LEU A 777 -16.92 -9.90 9.77
N PRO A 778 -17.90 -10.71 10.22
CA PRO A 778 -19.27 -10.28 10.49
C PRO A 778 -19.36 -9.46 11.79
N THR A 779 -20.50 -8.81 12.03
CA THR A 779 -20.74 -8.09 13.29
C THR A 779 -20.82 -8.97 14.52
N LEU A 780 -21.33 -10.20 14.39
CA LEU A 780 -21.36 -11.21 15.45
C LEU A 780 -20.66 -12.47 14.98
N ILE A 781 -19.54 -12.84 15.61
CA ILE A 781 -18.85 -14.12 15.31
C ILE A 781 -19.26 -15.16 16.36
N PRO A 782 -19.81 -16.33 15.98
CA PRO A 782 -20.18 -17.36 16.93
C PRO A 782 -18.95 -18.06 17.54
N ARG A 783 -19.06 -18.47 18.81
CA ARG A 783 -17.98 -19.06 19.62
C ARG A 783 -17.24 -20.23 18.95
N ASN A 784 -17.95 -21.02 18.15
CA ASN A 784 -17.40 -22.19 17.44
C ASN A 784 -16.58 -21.84 16.18
N ALA A 785 -16.69 -20.62 15.64
CA ALA A 785 -15.90 -20.16 14.50
C ALA A 785 -14.57 -19.47 14.90
N LEU A 786 -14.37 -19.27 16.22
CA LEU A 786 -13.18 -18.64 16.81
C LEU A 786 -12.22 -19.69 17.41
N PRO A 787 -10.89 -19.49 17.33
CA PRO A 787 -9.91 -20.31 18.02
C PRO A 787 -10.12 -20.31 19.55
N LYS A 788 -9.94 -21.47 20.19
CA LYS A 788 -10.15 -21.64 21.65
C LYS A 788 -9.38 -20.61 22.49
N THR A 789 -8.12 -20.35 22.13
CA THR A 789 -7.24 -19.37 22.80
C THR A 789 -7.71 -17.92 22.66
N PHE A 790 -8.47 -17.59 21.61
CA PHE A 790 -9.13 -16.28 21.48
C PHE A 790 -10.38 -16.24 22.37
N VAL A 791 -11.18 -17.30 22.33
CA VAL A 791 -12.40 -17.46 23.14
C VAL A 791 -12.09 -17.37 24.64
N GLU A 792 -11.03 -18.03 25.11
CA GLU A 792 -10.56 -18.02 26.49
C GLU A 792 -10.06 -16.64 26.98
N LYS A 793 -9.68 -15.74 26.05
CA LYS A 793 -9.09 -14.43 26.37
C LYS A 793 -10.05 -13.26 26.19
N TYR A 794 -10.92 -13.30 25.18
CA TYR A 794 -11.75 -12.15 24.79
C TYR A 794 -13.26 -12.41 24.84
N LEU A 795 -13.69 -13.66 25.09
CA LEU A 795 -15.11 -13.99 25.25
C LEU A 795 -15.45 -14.17 26.73
N PRO A 796 -16.54 -13.58 27.26
CA PRO A 796 -16.98 -13.85 28.62
C PRO A 796 -17.35 -15.33 28.79
N GLU A 797 -17.29 -15.82 30.02
CA GLU A 797 -17.74 -17.17 30.35
C GLU A 797 -19.22 -17.35 29.99
N GLY A 798 -19.55 -18.49 29.36
CA GLY A 798 -20.88 -18.73 28.76
C GLY A 798 -21.19 -17.93 27.48
N GLY A 799 -20.35 -16.97 27.06
CA GLY A 799 -20.57 -16.16 25.87
C GLY A 799 -20.67 -16.97 24.57
N ALA A 800 -21.78 -16.82 23.85
CA ALA A 800 -22.07 -17.57 22.61
C ALA A 800 -21.57 -16.87 21.33
N PHE A 801 -21.43 -15.54 21.35
CA PHE A 801 -21.00 -14.70 20.23
C PHE A 801 -20.01 -13.62 20.70
N PHE A 802 -19.14 -13.18 19.80
CA PHE A 802 -18.27 -12.02 19.95
C PHE A 802 -18.82 -10.86 19.11
N ASP A 803 -19.04 -9.68 19.72
CA ASP A 803 -19.36 -8.45 19.00
C ASP A 803 -18.07 -7.87 18.40
N ILE A 804 -17.99 -7.80 17.07
CA ILE A 804 -16.83 -7.26 16.36
C ILE A 804 -16.55 -5.81 16.74
N LEU A 805 -17.56 -5.07 17.20
CA LEU A 805 -17.42 -3.68 17.61
C LEU A 805 -16.45 -3.55 18.80
N ASP A 806 -16.40 -4.54 19.70
CA ASP A 806 -15.50 -4.51 20.85
C ASP A 806 -14.10 -5.08 20.56
N LEU A 807 -13.83 -5.54 19.33
CA LEU A 807 -12.51 -5.99 18.88
C LEU A 807 -11.46 -4.88 19.00
N PRO A 808 -10.40 -5.04 19.81
CA PRO A 808 -9.25 -4.15 19.81
C PRO A 808 -8.46 -4.33 18.50
N LEU A 809 -8.27 -3.25 17.75
CA LEU A 809 -7.51 -3.25 16.50
C LEU A 809 -6.01 -3.25 16.79
N ASP A 810 -5.49 -4.44 17.04
CA ASP A 810 -4.06 -4.76 17.12
C ASP A 810 -3.73 -6.01 16.24
N PRO A 811 -2.56 -6.06 15.56
CA PRO A 811 -2.24 -7.15 14.64
C PRO A 811 -2.03 -8.53 15.28
N ASP A 812 -1.60 -8.58 16.56
CA ASP A 812 -1.43 -9.84 17.28
C ASP A 812 -2.77 -10.30 17.90
N VAL A 813 -3.70 -9.37 18.18
CA VAL A 813 -5.11 -9.69 18.51
C VAL A 813 -5.82 -10.33 17.31
N LEU A 814 -5.78 -9.68 16.14
CA LEU A 814 -6.41 -10.20 14.91
C LEU A 814 -5.84 -11.58 14.51
N ARG A 815 -4.52 -11.77 14.59
CA ARG A 815 -3.88 -13.08 14.32
C ARG A 815 -4.37 -14.17 15.26
N GLY A 816 -4.71 -13.82 16.51
CA GLY A 816 -5.29 -14.75 17.49
C GLY A 816 -6.65 -15.33 17.07
N MET A 817 -7.40 -14.66 16.18
CA MET A 817 -8.65 -15.13 15.59
C MET A 817 -8.53 -15.52 14.11
N GLU A 818 -7.34 -15.88 13.65
CA GLU A 818 -7.03 -16.22 12.24
C GLU A 818 -7.24 -15.07 11.23
N GLY A 819 -7.44 -13.84 11.72
CA GLY A 819 -7.60 -12.63 10.91
C GLY A 819 -6.30 -11.84 10.73
N MET A 820 -6.37 -10.72 10.00
CA MET A 820 -5.23 -9.84 9.73
C MET A 820 -5.61 -8.37 9.89
N LEU A 821 -4.73 -7.56 10.49
CA LEU A 821 -4.86 -6.11 10.60
C LEU A 821 -3.86 -5.38 9.70
N GLY A 822 -4.35 -4.86 8.58
CA GLY A 822 -3.60 -4.07 7.62
C GLY A 822 -3.66 -2.58 7.93
N ALA A 823 -3.42 -1.78 6.88
CA ALA A 823 -3.58 -0.33 6.92
C ALA A 823 -4.97 0.13 6.42
N ALA A 824 -5.55 -0.61 5.47
CA ALA A 824 -6.92 -0.47 5.00
C ALA A 824 -7.93 -1.09 5.97
N PHE A 825 -8.90 -0.29 6.41
CA PHE A 825 -10.10 -0.73 7.09
C PHE A 825 -11.32 -0.37 6.24
N VAL A 826 -12.06 -1.36 5.76
CA VAL A 826 -13.30 -1.11 4.99
C VAL A 826 -14.50 -1.54 5.83
N ALA A 827 -15.42 -0.61 6.12
CA ALA A 827 -16.72 -0.94 6.70
C ALA A 827 -17.71 -1.27 5.58
N VAL A 828 -18.52 -2.30 5.77
CA VAL A 828 -19.49 -2.79 4.78
C VAL A 828 -20.89 -2.76 5.37
N GLY A 829 -21.79 -2.03 4.71
CA GLY A 829 -23.18 -1.86 5.12
C GLY A 829 -24.06 -3.08 4.86
N GLU A 830 -25.21 -3.15 5.52
CA GLU A 830 -26.15 -4.26 5.39
C GLU A 830 -26.79 -4.42 4.00
N GLN A 831 -26.74 -3.39 3.17
CA GLN A 831 -27.24 -3.42 1.79
C GLN A 831 -26.25 -4.09 0.82
N ALA A 832 -25.04 -4.44 1.26
CA ALA A 832 -23.99 -4.99 0.39
C ALA A 832 -24.16 -6.49 0.07
N ASP A 833 -24.09 -6.81 -1.21
CA ASP A 833 -23.95 -8.17 -1.75
C ASP A 833 -22.51 -8.65 -1.55
N LEU A 834 -22.29 -9.46 -0.50
CA LEU A 834 -20.95 -9.96 -0.16
C LEU A 834 -20.42 -10.97 -1.19
N VAL A 835 -21.27 -11.62 -1.98
CA VAL A 835 -20.83 -12.53 -3.06
C VAL A 835 -20.29 -11.71 -4.23
N ALA A 836 -20.93 -10.60 -4.59
CA ALA A 836 -20.39 -9.64 -5.55
C ALA A 836 -19.09 -8.99 -5.06
N LEU A 837 -19.01 -8.67 -3.77
CA LEU A 837 -17.82 -8.07 -3.18
C LEU A 837 -16.65 -9.08 -3.13
N ALA A 838 -16.88 -10.32 -2.70
CA ALA A 838 -15.89 -11.40 -2.74
C ALA A 838 -15.35 -11.63 -4.17
N LEU A 839 -16.25 -11.60 -5.17
CA LEU A 839 -15.85 -11.64 -6.58
C LEU A 839 -14.98 -10.44 -6.96
N ASN A 840 -15.36 -9.20 -6.63
CA ASN A 840 -14.57 -8.00 -6.89
C ASN A 840 -13.14 -8.09 -6.30
N LEU A 841 -13.01 -8.51 -5.05
CA LEU A 841 -11.73 -8.66 -4.36
C LEU A 841 -10.86 -9.77 -4.97
N THR A 842 -11.47 -10.91 -5.35
CA THR A 842 -10.74 -12.01 -5.97
C THR A 842 -10.32 -11.68 -7.42
N GLU A 843 -11.16 -10.90 -8.14
CA GLU A 843 -10.85 -10.36 -9.46
C GLU A 843 -9.68 -9.36 -9.47
N PHE A 844 -9.53 -8.58 -8.39
CA PHE A 844 -8.34 -7.77 -8.14
C PHE A 844 -7.09 -8.66 -7.99
N PHE A 845 -7.09 -9.64 -7.08
CA PHE A 845 -5.91 -10.50 -6.88
C PHE A 845 -5.49 -11.31 -8.11
N ARG A 846 -6.45 -11.77 -8.92
CA ARG A 846 -6.19 -12.36 -10.23
C ARG A 846 -5.45 -11.38 -11.16
N ASN A 847 -5.92 -10.14 -11.26
CA ASN A 847 -5.35 -9.13 -12.16
C ASN A 847 -3.93 -8.71 -11.77
N GLU A 848 -3.67 -8.60 -10.47
CA GLU A 848 -2.39 -8.11 -9.94
C GLU A 848 -1.35 -9.22 -9.72
N SER A 849 -1.69 -10.47 -10.06
CA SER A 849 -0.81 -11.64 -9.99
C SER A 849 0.32 -11.55 -11.02
N CYS A 850 1.58 -11.43 -10.57
CA CYS A 850 2.78 -11.42 -11.44
C CYS A 850 2.96 -12.66 -12.34
N GLY A 851 2.16 -13.71 -12.15
CA GLY A 851 2.15 -14.91 -13.00
C GLY A 851 3.25 -15.94 -12.72
N LYS A 852 4.15 -15.68 -11.76
CA LYS A 852 5.34 -16.51 -11.50
C LYS A 852 5.03 -17.92 -10.98
N CYS A 853 4.10 -18.09 -10.04
CA CYS A 853 3.76 -19.41 -9.47
C CYS A 853 2.37 -19.87 -9.90
N VAL A 854 2.25 -21.17 -10.21
CA VAL A 854 1.02 -21.83 -10.67
C VAL A 854 -0.17 -21.64 -9.72
N PRO A 855 -0.09 -21.90 -8.39
CA PRO A 855 -1.23 -21.70 -7.50
C PRO A 855 -1.77 -20.27 -7.53
N CYS A 856 -0.89 -19.26 -7.48
CA CYS A 856 -1.30 -17.86 -7.58
C CYS A 856 -1.86 -17.50 -8.96
N ARG A 857 -1.23 -17.92 -10.06
CA ARG A 857 -1.63 -17.55 -11.43
C ARG A 857 -2.92 -18.23 -11.89
N ILE A 858 -3.06 -19.52 -11.62
CA ILE A 858 -4.17 -20.35 -12.13
C ILE A 858 -5.26 -20.49 -11.07
N GLY A 859 -4.89 -20.63 -9.80
CA GLY A 859 -5.85 -20.74 -8.70
C GLY A 859 -6.73 -19.50 -8.57
N SER A 860 -6.16 -18.29 -8.55
CA SER A 860 -6.95 -17.05 -8.48
C SER A 860 -7.94 -16.91 -9.65
N GLN A 861 -7.54 -17.28 -10.87
CA GLN A 861 -8.42 -17.35 -12.04
C GLN A 861 -9.56 -18.37 -11.83
N LYS A 862 -9.28 -19.56 -11.28
CA LYS A 862 -10.32 -20.56 -10.98
C LYS A 862 -11.26 -20.14 -9.85
N LEU A 863 -10.77 -19.47 -8.81
CA LEU A 863 -11.62 -18.90 -7.76
C LEU A 863 -12.56 -17.81 -8.31
N VAL A 864 -12.09 -16.98 -9.26
CA VAL A 864 -12.95 -16.04 -9.98
C VAL A 864 -14.01 -16.75 -10.82
N GLU A 865 -13.66 -17.80 -11.56
CA GLU A 865 -14.61 -18.60 -12.35
C GLU A 865 -15.69 -19.22 -11.45
N MET A 866 -15.29 -19.80 -10.31
CA MET A 866 -16.20 -20.38 -9.31
C MET A 866 -17.10 -19.31 -8.66
N LEU A 867 -16.57 -18.14 -8.29
CA LEU A 867 -17.37 -17.02 -7.75
C LEU A 867 -18.34 -16.43 -8.79
N ARG A 868 -17.97 -16.40 -10.07
CA ARG A 868 -18.89 -16.01 -11.16
C ARG A 868 -20.01 -17.03 -11.34
N ALA A 869 -19.71 -18.33 -11.30
CA ALA A 869 -20.72 -19.40 -11.34
C ALA A 869 -21.65 -19.36 -10.12
N LEU A 870 -21.12 -19.12 -8.91
CA LEU A 870 -21.93 -18.93 -7.70
C LEU A 870 -22.89 -17.74 -7.87
N LYS A 871 -22.37 -16.58 -8.28
CA LYS A 871 -23.19 -15.38 -8.52
C LYS A 871 -24.22 -15.56 -9.64
N ALA A 872 -24.01 -16.51 -10.56
CA ALA A 872 -24.97 -16.88 -11.60
C ALA A 872 -26.00 -17.95 -11.18
N GLY A 873 -25.91 -18.51 -9.97
CA GLY A 873 -26.76 -19.63 -9.54
C GLY A 873 -26.43 -20.95 -10.25
N GLN A 874 -25.16 -21.14 -10.62
CA GLN A 874 -24.64 -22.24 -11.44
C GLN A 874 -23.58 -23.10 -10.72
N LEU A 875 -23.25 -22.78 -9.47
CA LEU A 875 -22.36 -23.56 -8.60
C LEU A 875 -23.22 -24.38 -7.61
N ASP A 876 -22.70 -25.51 -7.14
CA ASP A 876 -23.25 -26.28 -6.02
C ASP A 876 -22.28 -26.28 -4.82
N ARG A 877 -22.62 -27.01 -3.75
CA ARG A 877 -21.79 -27.08 -2.53
C ARG A 877 -20.49 -27.86 -2.73
N GLU A 878 -20.48 -28.89 -3.57
CA GLU A 878 -19.30 -29.73 -3.82
C GLU A 878 -18.22 -28.93 -4.56
N HIS A 879 -18.61 -28.15 -5.56
CA HIS A 879 -17.71 -27.22 -6.24
C HIS A 879 -17.27 -26.04 -5.34
N LEU A 880 -18.01 -25.70 -4.30
CA LEU A 880 -17.64 -24.68 -3.30
C LEU A 880 -16.63 -25.22 -2.26
N ASP A 881 -16.77 -26.47 -1.84
CA ASP A 881 -15.79 -27.18 -1.00
C ASP A 881 -14.47 -27.38 -1.76
N LEU A 882 -14.55 -27.66 -3.07
CA LEU A 882 -13.42 -27.71 -4.00
C LEU A 882 -12.74 -26.34 -4.15
N ALA A 883 -13.51 -25.25 -4.29
CA ALA A 883 -12.98 -23.89 -4.31
C ALA A 883 -12.27 -23.52 -3.01
N SER A 884 -12.80 -23.96 -1.86
CA SER A 884 -12.20 -23.78 -0.54
C SER A 884 -10.89 -24.56 -0.40
N SER A 885 -10.85 -25.79 -0.91
CA SER A 885 -9.66 -26.66 -0.94
C SER A 885 -8.54 -26.10 -1.83
N LEU A 886 -8.91 -25.53 -2.98
CA LEU A 886 -8.00 -24.75 -3.83
C LEU A 886 -7.46 -23.52 -3.09
N GLY A 887 -8.30 -22.80 -2.33
CA GLY A 887 -7.88 -21.68 -1.50
C GLY A 887 -6.81 -22.06 -0.46
N GLN A 888 -7.02 -23.17 0.26
CA GLN A 888 -6.00 -23.69 1.19
C GLN A 888 -4.70 -24.11 0.48
N THR A 889 -4.81 -24.70 -0.72
CA THR A 889 -3.64 -25.01 -1.56
C THR A 889 -2.88 -23.75 -1.95
N MET A 890 -3.56 -22.66 -2.29
CA MET A 890 -2.95 -21.36 -2.60
C MET A 890 -2.24 -20.73 -1.39
N ILE A 891 -2.83 -20.81 -0.20
CA ILE A 891 -2.21 -20.39 1.08
C ILE A 891 -0.89 -21.13 1.32
N LEU A 892 -0.88 -22.45 1.16
CA LEU A 892 0.28 -23.28 1.51
C LEU A 892 1.40 -23.27 0.47
N THR A 893 1.11 -23.02 -0.80
CA THR A 893 2.07 -23.24 -1.92
C THR A 893 2.46 -21.98 -2.71
N SER A 894 1.91 -20.81 -2.38
CA SER A 894 2.29 -19.55 -3.05
C SER A 894 3.61 -18.97 -2.53
N ILE A 895 4.45 -18.51 -3.47
CA ILE A 895 5.81 -17.98 -3.20
C ILE A 895 5.81 -16.67 -2.37
N CYS A 896 4.72 -15.90 -2.42
CA CYS A 896 4.63 -14.57 -1.80
C CYS A 896 3.22 -14.32 -1.25
N GLY A 897 3.11 -13.30 -0.40
CA GLY A 897 1.87 -12.95 0.32
C GLY A 897 0.64 -12.80 -0.58
N LEU A 898 0.76 -12.20 -1.77
CA LEU A 898 -0.38 -12.01 -2.71
C LEU A 898 -1.12 -13.33 -2.96
N GLY A 899 -0.40 -14.39 -3.35
CA GLY A 899 -1.03 -15.69 -3.61
C GLY A 899 -1.53 -16.41 -2.35
N GLN A 900 -1.05 -16.00 -1.18
CA GLN A 900 -1.47 -16.54 0.12
C GLN A 900 -2.75 -15.86 0.61
N VAL A 901 -2.95 -14.56 0.34
CA VAL A 901 -4.15 -13.80 0.76
C VAL A 901 -5.24 -13.72 -0.32
N ALA A 902 -4.92 -14.01 -1.58
CA ALA A 902 -5.86 -14.06 -2.69
C ALA A 902 -7.16 -14.88 -2.45
N PRO A 903 -7.16 -16.02 -1.72
CA PRO A 903 -8.40 -16.75 -1.43
C PRO A 903 -9.19 -16.21 -0.23
N ASN A 904 -8.65 -15.29 0.57
CA ASN A 904 -9.28 -14.82 1.81
C ASN A 904 -10.70 -14.24 1.60
N PRO A 905 -11.02 -13.49 0.52
CA PRO A 905 -12.38 -13.03 0.25
C PRO A 905 -13.40 -14.18 0.12
N LEU A 906 -13.04 -15.29 -0.54
CA LEU A 906 -13.90 -16.47 -0.65
C LEU A 906 -13.96 -17.23 0.68
N LEU A 907 -12.82 -17.53 1.28
CA LEU A 907 -12.75 -18.37 2.48
C LEU A 907 -13.48 -17.73 3.67
N SER A 908 -13.40 -16.40 3.81
CA SER A 908 -14.13 -15.66 4.84
C SER A 908 -15.63 -15.52 4.55
N LEU A 909 -16.02 -15.35 3.27
CA LEU A 909 -17.43 -15.41 2.84
C LEU A 909 -18.05 -16.76 3.24
N VAL A 910 -17.41 -17.88 2.89
CA VAL A 910 -17.90 -19.24 3.19
C VAL A 910 -17.86 -19.53 4.70
N LYS A 911 -16.82 -19.10 5.44
CA LYS A 911 -16.70 -19.33 6.89
C LYS A 911 -17.74 -18.56 7.72
N TYR A 912 -18.09 -17.34 7.33
CA TYR A 912 -18.84 -16.42 8.18
C TYR A 912 -20.20 -15.94 7.64
N PHE A 913 -20.48 -16.13 6.35
CA PHE A 913 -21.72 -15.66 5.71
C PHE A 913 -22.39 -16.77 4.88
N PRO A 914 -22.70 -17.94 5.48
CA PRO A 914 -23.35 -19.05 4.75
C PRO A 914 -24.69 -18.63 4.17
N ASP A 915 -25.48 -17.80 4.86
CA ASP A 915 -26.78 -17.33 4.38
C ASP A 915 -26.67 -16.49 3.09
N ASP A 916 -25.64 -15.63 2.96
CA ASP A 916 -25.36 -14.87 1.74
C ASP A 916 -24.99 -15.81 0.56
N VAL A 917 -24.34 -16.95 0.84
CA VAL A 917 -23.91 -17.95 -0.16
C VAL A 917 -25.08 -18.86 -0.57
N ASP A 918 -25.81 -19.39 0.40
CA ASP A 918 -26.96 -20.28 0.21
C ASP A 918 -28.08 -19.58 -0.56
N ALA A 919 -28.30 -18.29 -0.27
CA ALA A 919 -29.20 -17.43 -1.04
C ALA A 919 -28.80 -17.24 -2.52
N TYR A 920 -27.64 -17.74 -2.97
CA TYR A 920 -27.26 -17.90 -4.38
C TYR A 920 -27.33 -19.36 -4.86
N LEU A 921 -26.91 -20.33 -4.04
CA LEU A 921 -26.96 -21.77 -4.35
C LEU A 921 -28.39 -22.30 -4.59
N ASP A 922 -29.37 -21.71 -3.92
CA ASP A 922 -30.79 -22.09 -4.02
C ASP A 922 -31.51 -21.49 -5.25
N ARG A 923 -30.88 -20.59 -6.01
CA ARG A 923 -31.45 -19.95 -7.22
C ARG A 923 -31.47 -20.87 -8.45
N ARG A 924 -31.62 -22.19 -8.25
CA ARG A 924 -31.42 -23.23 -9.27
C ARG A 924 -32.38 -23.08 -10.45
N GLY A 925 -31.86 -22.58 -11.56
CA GLY A 925 -32.61 -22.43 -12.82
C GLY A 925 -31.74 -22.27 -14.08
N GLY A 926 -30.44 -22.05 -13.94
CA GLY A 926 -29.51 -22.08 -15.07
C GLY A 926 -29.10 -23.50 -15.47
N PRO A 927 -28.70 -23.75 -16.73
CA PRO A 927 -28.05 -25.01 -17.10
C PRO A 927 -26.72 -25.17 -16.35
N PRO A 928 -26.34 -26.40 -15.92
CA PRO A 928 -25.09 -26.63 -15.22
C PRO A 928 -23.88 -26.35 -16.13
N VAL A 929 -22.82 -25.77 -15.55
CA VAL A 929 -21.58 -25.45 -16.26
C VAL A 929 -20.83 -26.75 -16.61
N ARG A 930 -20.94 -27.16 -17.88
CA ARG A 930 -20.40 -28.43 -18.40
C ARG A 930 -18.87 -28.53 -18.40
N GLU A 931 -18.14 -27.47 -18.07
CA GLU A 931 -16.67 -27.41 -18.14
C GLU A 931 -15.95 -27.94 -16.89
N PHE A 932 -16.64 -28.15 -15.77
CA PHE A 932 -16.02 -28.63 -14.53
C PHE A 932 -15.62 -30.13 -14.55
N SER A 933 -16.10 -30.92 -15.51
CA SER A 933 -15.69 -32.35 -15.63
C SER A 933 -14.22 -32.56 -16.00
N ALA A 934 -13.51 -31.52 -16.44
CA ALA A 934 -12.06 -31.55 -16.63
C ALA A 934 -11.27 -31.21 -15.35
N PHE A 935 -11.95 -30.83 -14.26
CA PHE A 935 -11.34 -30.35 -13.02
C PHE A 935 -10.94 -31.51 -12.09
N GLU A 936 -11.74 -32.58 -12.03
CA GLU A 936 -11.47 -33.81 -11.25
C GLU A 936 -10.14 -34.50 -11.66
N THR A 937 -9.66 -34.27 -12.89
CA THR A 937 -8.44 -34.88 -13.43
C THR A 937 -7.18 -34.03 -13.23
N MET A 938 -7.30 -32.87 -12.55
CA MET A 938 -6.21 -31.90 -12.36
C MET A 938 -5.87 -31.57 -10.90
N VAL A 939 -6.60 -32.15 -9.94
CA VAL A 939 -6.41 -32.00 -8.48
C VAL A 939 -5.85 -33.31 -7.90
#